data_AF-A0A196SCB5-F1
#
_entry.id   AF-A0A196SCB5-F1
#
_cell.length_a   1.000
_cell.length_b   1.000
_cell.length_c   1.000
_cell.angle_alpha   90.00
_cell.angle_beta   90.00
_cell.angle_gamma   90.00
#
_symmetry.space_group_name_H-M   'P 1'
#
loop_
_entity.id
_entity.type
_entity.pdbx_description
1 polymer ?
#
loop_
_entity_poly.entity_id
_entity_poly.type
_entity_poly.pdbx_seq_one_letter_code
_entity_poly.pdbx_strand_id
1 'polypeptide(L)'
;MAFSLVVLLSLIAASFTQEVCSIADTYETCMKNKNFVDKRWFKGDKSVDYSMYINMEPELLDEKLTLHMLRYTNTNNTELTADFSEETSISHVGNDVSSNTYAAVSTSLGTDLNDLENKNNYVVYGAIDLMNLAYTINSDPEVSENKVWKFSTQQLISALNVERYDIKKLINFLQTEGVCLEDEFVNQGESCRRYHIKAGVRLMKLNNQDLADAVKNGPMYVQLALDPLYYQFYTATCEDPMKAAYYNAKLPKDKTRPTLAGVLTGFDFRPNQKHFWEVYIRRHTTGDATKDAFANRVLLNPTIKDAEGNYLLDAEGKRKRPFAGITATAYSVTVDKATKNLGAKGRVDMPVIAESDLPAGRVTDNASLKNVLKTLYTDEEIEAATTVTISSIIFPKDATMSNVNFKEVFPNLKDLAFDVTPVIDPTTGETMNMNEEELLMLLLMMQSTKPQSFEGITLSFVTRDTTGGRRLAPEDPENNPVTIDMTGFGVGALFIGKNLFNVKKYTVILKNMKKLQRITLGENAYAKGVRLQMEDLPMLRAIDMGVKSFGGMDSIDENNDVIFKDLPELNVVIFEKNSMDNFVSASASKIDTVAQGTGETTIPMVVAGVYAFNNLKNYNGNDVDDVFDVYLCGKAKNCGNPTEPPTPDPKP
;
A
#
# COMPACT_ATOMS: atom_id res chain seq x y z
N MET A 1 51.32 -21.48 3.68
CA MET A 1 50.71 -20.13 3.53
C MET A 1 49.25 -20.17 3.07
N ALA A 2 48.81 -21.10 2.21
CA ALA A 2 47.39 -21.21 1.82
C ALA A 2 46.44 -21.64 2.97
N PHE A 3 46.91 -22.45 3.92
CA PHE A 3 46.10 -22.90 5.07
C PHE A 3 45.79 -21.80 6.09
N SER A 4 46.63 -20.76 6.19
CA SER A 4 46.40 -19.65 7.12
C SER A 4 45.42 -18.60 6.57
N LEU A 5 45.27 -18.48 5.25
CA LEU A 5 44.36 -17.52 4.62
C LEU A 5 42.90 -17.98 4.71
N VAL A 6 42.66 -19.28 4.56
CA VAL A 6 41.32 -19.90 4.73
C VAL A 6 40.84 -19.76 6.17
N VAL A 7 41.72 -19.97 7.16
CA VAL A 7 41.40 -19.82 8.59
C VAL A 7 41.10 -18.35 8.94
N LEU A 8 41.84 -17.39 8.37
CA LEU A 8 41.61 -15.96 8.57
C LEU A 8 40.29 -15.48 7.96
N LEU A 9 39.93 -15.96 6.76
CA LEU A 9 38.64 -15.67 6.11
C LEU A 9 37.45 -16.28 6.88
N SER A 10 37.60 -17.49 7.42
CA SER A 10 36.57 -18.09 8.29
C SER A 10 36.41 -17.37 9.63
N LEU A 11 37.49 -16.77 10.17
CA LEU A 11 37.44 -15.95 11.40
C LEU A 11 36.77 -14.59 11.15
N ILE A 12 36.97 -13.98 9.98
CA ILE A 12 36.30 -12.71 9.59
C ILE A 12 34.81 -12.95 9.30
N ALA A 13 34.46 -14.06 8.65
CA ALA A 13 33.07 -14.48 8.48
C ALA A 13 32.41 -14.76 9.85
N ALA A 14 33.12 -15.42 10.77
CA ALA A 14 32.63 -15.68 12.12
C ALA A 14 32.36 -14.38 12.93
N SER A 15 33.22 -13.36 12.81
CA SER A 15 33.03 -12.08 13.50
C SER A 15 31.87 -11.24 12.96
N PHE A 16 31.62 -11.24 11.64
CA PHE A 16 30.42 -10.62 11.06
C PHE A 16 29.12 -11.38 11.42
N THR A 17 29.20 -12.70 11.62
CA THR A 17 28.02 -13.53 11.97
C THR A 17 27.59 -13.43 13.43
N GLN A 18 28.48 -13.07 14.35
CA GLN A 18 28.16 -12.92 15.77
C GLN A 18 27.34 -11.65 16.07
N GLU A 19 27.53 -10.57 15.31
CA GLU A 19 26.77 -9.32 15.49
C GLU A 19 25.31 -9.41 15.00
N VAL A 20 24.99 -10.30 14.05
CA VAL A 20 23.64 -10.36 13.45
C VAL A 20 22.64 -11.14 14.31
N CYS A 21 23.07 -12.17 15.05
CA CYS A 21 22.18 -13.00 15.88
C CYS A 21 22.15 -12.60 17.37
N SER A 22 22.76 -11.48 17.80
CA SER A 22 23.03 -11.21 19.23
C SER A 22 21.88 -10.62 20.07
N ILE A 23 20.62 -10.75 19.66
CA ILE A 23 19.46 -10.28 20.45
C ILE A 23 18.72 -11.50 21.02
N ALA A 24 18.53 -11.55 22.34
CA ALA A 24 18.23 -12.78 23.10
C ALA A 24 16.99 -13.58 22.65
N ASP A 25 15.94 -12.93 22.13
CA ASP A 25 14.72 -13.60 21.65
C ASP A 25 14.82 -14.10 20.19
N THR A 26 15.89 -13.74 19.49
CA THR A 26 16.11 -14.00 18.05
C THR A 26 17.17 -15.08 17.78
N TYR A 27 17.86 -15.53 18.82
CA TYR A 27 19.04 -16.38 18.69
C TYR A 27 18.72 -17.78 18.15
N GLU A 28 17.63 -18.42 18.61
CA GLU A 28 17.35 -19.82 18.26
C GLU A 28 16.95 -19.99 16.79
N THR A 29 16.02 -19.17 16.29
CA THR A 29 15.60 -19.16 14.87
C THR A 29 16.75 -18.75 13.95
N CYS A 30 17.53 -17.73 14.33
CA CYS A 30 18.73 -17.31 13.59
C CYS A 30 19.75 -18.46 13.48
N MET A 31 19.99 -19.21 14.57
CA MET A 31 20.89 -20.36 14.56
C MET A 31 20.36 -21.56 13.75
N LYS A 32 19.05 -21.80 13.73
CA LYS A 32 18.43 -22.82 12.85
C LYS A 32 18.63 -22.46 11.37
N ASN A 33 18.38 -21.21 11.01
CA ASN A 33 18.56 -20.67 9.66
C ASN A 33 20.04 -20.73 9.22
N LYS A 34 20.96 -20.35 10.13
CA LYS A 34 22.40 -20.52 9.92
C LYS A 34 22.81 -21.96 9.67
N ASN A 35 22.34 -22.89 10.49
CA ASN A 35 22.65 -24.32 10.32
C ASN A 35 22.16 -24.86 8.97
N PHE A 36 21.04 -24.36 8.45
CA PHE A 36 20.59 -24.69 7.10
C PHE A 36 21.57 -24.17 6.04
N VAL A 37 21.92 -22.88 6.08
CA VAL A 37 22.85 -22.25 5.14
C VAL A 37 24.21 -22.95 5.16
N ASP A 38 24.80 -23.16 6.34
CA ASP A 38 26.11 -23.80 6.50
C ASP A 38 26.08 -25.22 5.87
N LYS A 39 25.02 -26.01 6.12
CA LYS A 39 24.88 -27.36 5.54
C LYS A 39 24.80 -27.35 4.01
N ARG A 40 24.21 -26.31 3.41
CA ARG A 40 24.11 -26.16 1.94
C ARG A 40 25.43 -25.71 1.36
N TRP A 41 26.06 -24.75 2.02
CA TRP A 41 27.39 -24.25 1.66
C TRP A 41 28.44 -25.37 1.68
N PHE A 42 28.48 -26.19 2.73
CA PHE A 42 29.37 -27.36 2.82
C PHE A 42 29.11 -28.41 1.73
N LYS A 43 27.92 -28.41 1.13
CA LYS A 43 27.58 -29.27 -0.02
C LYS A 43 27.91 -28.63 -1.36
N GLY A 44 28.57 -27.47 -1.37
CA GLY A 44 28.98 -26.76 -2.58
C GLY A 44 27.89 -25.89 -3.20
N ASP A 45 26.77 -25.65 -2.51
CA ASP A 45 25.76 -24.72 -3.00
C ASP A 45 26.18 -23.28 -2.73
N LYS A 46 26.63 -22.59 -3.78
CA LYS A 46 27.13 -21.23 -3.73
C LYS A 46 26.05 -20.15 -3.85
N SER A 47 24.78 -20.56 -3.97
CA SER A 47 23.63 -19.64 -4.01
C SER A 47 23.16 -19.19 -2.63
N VAL A 48 23.83 -19.65 -1.57
CA VAL A 48 23.62 -19.24 -0.18
C VAL A 48 24.89 -18.61 0.45
N ASP A 49 25.94 -18.35 -0.34
CA ASP A 49 27.14 -17.65 0.15
C ASP A 49 26.75 -16.21 0.51
N TYR A 50 27.25 -15.70 1.63
CA TYR A 50 26.92 -14.34 2.09
C TYR A 50 25.41 -14.11 2.31
N SER A 51 24.69 -15.15 2.76
CA SER A 51 23.26 -15.09 3.04
C SER A 51 22.90 -14.04 4.10
N MET A 52 21.72 -13.43 3.94
CA MET A 52 21.09 -12.62 4.98
C MET A 52 20.31 -13.51 5.95
N TYR A 53 20.40 -13.23 7.26
CA TYR A 53 19.65 -13.96 8.29
C TYR A 53 18.52 -13.08 8.80
N ILE A 54 17.29 -13.44 8.45
CA ILE A 54 16.08 -12.78 8.99
C ILE A 54 15.52 -13.67 10.10
N ASN A 55 15.08 -13.03 11.19
CA ASN A 55 14.45 -13.70 12.33
C ASN A 55 13.01 -14.13 12.00
N MET A 56 12.88 -15.13 11.13
CA MET A 56 11.59 -15.65 10.70
C MET A 56 11.68 -17.16 10.52
N GLU A 57 10.69 -17.86 11.07
CA GLU A 57 10.54 -19.31 10.92
C GLU A 57 10.08 -19.65 9.49
N PRO A 58 10.64 -20.70 8.87
CA PRO A 58 10.31 -21.09 7.50
C PRO A 58 8.81 -21.35 7.26
N GLU A 59 8.13 -21.93 8.24
CA GLU A 59 6.70 -22.22 8.17
C GLU A 59 5.87 -20.93 8.11
N LEU A 60 6.25 -19.92 8.90
CA LEU A 60 5.59 -18.61 8.90
C LEU A 60 5.79 -17.89 7.56
N LEU A 61 7.00 -17.97 6.99
CA LEU A 61 7.29 -17.42 5.67
C LEU A 61 6.42 -18.11 4.59
N ASP A 62 6.38 -19.45 4.56
CA ASP A 62 5.57 -20.18 3.59
C ASP A 62 4.08 -19.88 3.77
N GLU A 63 3.57 -19.76 5.00
CA GLU A 63 2.15 -19.55 5.29
C GLU A 63 1.69 -18.11 5.07
N LYS A 64 2.50 -17.10 5.38
CA LYS A 64 2.05 -15.70 5.39
C LYS A 64 2.64 -14.85 4.26
N LEU A 65 3.81 -15.23 3.77
CA LEU A 65 4.64 -14.42 2.87
C LEU A 65 4.94 -15.14 1.55
N THR A 66 4.03 -16.01 1.10
CA THR A 66 4.05 -16.57 -0.24
C THR A 66 2.69 -16.46 -0.93
N LEU A 67 2.67 -16.68 -2.24
CA LEU A 67 1.47 -16.65 -3.07
C LEU A 67 0.70 -17.98 -2.98
N HIS A 68 -0.47 -18.00 -2.39
CA HIS A 68 -1.27 -19.22 -2.29
C HIS A 68 -2.40 -19.28 -3.31
N MET A 69 -2.79 -20.52 -3.64
CA MET A 69 -3.93 -20.88 -4.50
C MET A 69 -3.85 -20.41 -5.95
N LEU A 70 -2.77 -19.74 -6.34
CA LEU A 70 -2.44 -19.48 -7.74
C LEU A 70 -1.85 -20.75 -8.37
N ARG A 71 -2.26 -21.05 -9.60
CA ARG A 71 -1.77 -22.20 -10.36
C ARG A 71 -1.27 -21.75 -11.72
N TYR A 72 -0.26 -22.46 -12.20
CA TYR A 72 0.21 -22.30 -13.56
C TYR A 72 -0.87 -22.77 -14.55
N THR A 73 -1.24 -21.90 -15.47
CA THR A 73 -2.33 -22.19 -16.43
C THR A 73 -1.92 -23.15 -17.53
N ASN A 74 -0.62 -23.46 -17.68
CA ASN A 74 -0.12 -24.31 -18.76
C ASN A 74 0.94 -25.28 -18.23
N THR A 75 0.49 -26.44 -17.75
CA THR A 75 1.35 -27.54 -17.27
C THR A 75 1.94 -28.39 -18.41
N ASN A 76 1.53 -28.12 -19.66
CA ASN A 76 1.82 -28.94 -20.84
C ASN A 76 3.00 -28.46 -21.70
N ASN A 77 3.75 -27.42 -21.31
CA ASN A 77 4.94 -27.01 -22.06
C ASN A 77 6.08 -28.04 -21.87
N THR A 78 6.03 -29.09 -22.69
CA THR A 78 7.05 -30.16 -22.81
C THR A 78 8.27 -29.73 -23.60
N GLU A 79 8.22 -28.57 -24.27
CA GLU A 79 9.29 -28.02 -25.11
C GLU A 79 9.76 -26.67 -24.55
N LEU A 80 10.46 -26.73 -23.42
CA LEU A 80 11.32 -25.63 -22.99
C LEU A 80 12.69 -25.88 -23.62
N THR A 81 12.85 -25.51 -24.90
CA THR A 81 14.16 -25.56 -25.56
C THR A 81 15.11 -24.64 -24.81
N ALA A 82 16.21 -25.24 -24.35
CA ALA A 82 17.16 -24.67 -23.41
C ALA A 82 18.17 -23.70 -24.03
N ASP A 83 18.13 -23.57 -25.34
CA ASP A 83 19.18 -22.95 -26.11
C ASP A 83 18.72 -21.57 -26.52
N PHE A 84 19.35 -20.57 -25.92
CA PHE A 84 19.25 -19.19 -26.36
C PHE A 84 19.98 -19.08 -27.69
N SER A 85 19.33 -18.54 -28.71
CA SER A 85 19.93 -18.41 -30.04
C SER A 85 20.98 -17.29 -30.11
N GLU A 86 20.99 -16.40 -29.12
CA GLU A 86 21.82 -15.19 -29.10
C GLU A 86 22.56 -15.03 -27.77
N GLU A 87 23.88 -14.86 -27.85
CA GLU A 87 24.77 -14.59 -26.72
C GLU A 87 24.64 -13.12 -26.28
N THR A 88 23.63 -12.83 -25.46
CA THR A 88 23.28 -11.44 -25.12
C THR A 88 23.08 -11.26 -23.61
N SER A 89 23.23 -10.00 -23.19
CA SER A 89 22.93 -9.56 -21.82
C SER A 89 22.16 -8.26 -21.88
N ILE A 90 21.12 -8.13 -21.05
CA ILE A 90 20.34 -6.91 -20.89
C ILE A 90 20.02 -6.70 -19.41
N SER A 91 20.03 -5.44 -18.97
CA SER A 91 19.44 -5.03 -17.70
C SER A 91 18.83 -3.65 -17.85
N HIS A 92 17.55 -3.52 -17.54
CA HIS A 92 16.82 -2.25 -17.53
C HIS A 92 17.08 -1.42 -16.25
N VAL A 93 17.73 -2.01 -15.24
CA VAL A 93 18.04 -1.34 -13.97
C VAL A 93 19.51 -0.97 -13.87
N GLY A 94 20.40 -1.81 -14.41
CA GLY A 94 21.84 -1.65 -14.31
C GLY A 94 22.38 -1.97 -12.92
N ASN A 95 23.64 -1.60 -12.66
CA ASN A 95 24.36 -1.89 -11.41
C ASN A 95 24.60 -0.64 -10.55
N ASP A 96 23.93 0.48 -10.85
CA ASP A 96 24.08 1.74 -10.11
C ASP A 96 22.92 1.94 -9.13
N VAL A 97 23.22 1.87 -7.83
CA VAL A 97 22.24 2.10 -6.75
C VAL A 97 21.71 3.53 -6.69
N SER A 98 22.39 4.48 -7.32
CA SER A 98 21.95 5.87 -7.41
C SER A 98 21.06 6.15 -8.63
N SER A 99 20.87 5.16 -9.50
CA SER A 99 20.03 5.31 -10.69
C SER A 99 18.54 5.37 -10.35
N ASN A 100 17.79 6.13 -11.15
CA ASN A 100 16.34 6.25 -11.00
C ASN A 100 15.62 4.92 -11.26
N THR A 101 16.14 4.12 -12.20
CA THR A 101 15.63 2.79 -12.53
C THR A 101 15.78 1.83 -11.36
N TYR A 102 16.91 1.88 -10.64
CA TYR A 102 17.07 1.14 -9.38
C TYR A 102 16.11 1.65 -8.32
N ALA A 103 16.05 2.97 -8.14
CA ALA A 103 15.17 3.59 -7.18
C ALA A 103 13.71 3.18 -7.41
N ALA A 104 13.25 3.00 -8.66
CA ALA A 104 11.89 2.59 -8.99
C ALA A 104 11.49 1.20 -8.43
N VAL A 105 12.43 0.26 -8.31
CA VAL A 105 12.19 -1.14 -7.88
C VAL A 105 12.83 -1.51 -6.53
N SER A 106 13.44 -0.55 -5.84
CA SER A 106 14.13 -0.76 -4.56
C SER A 106 13.25 -0.63 -3.31
N THR A 107 11.92 -0.45 -3.45
CA THR A 107 11.02 -0.33 -2.29
C THR A 107 11.07 -1.60 -1.42
N SER A 108 11.36 -1.43 -0.13
CA SER A 108 11.42 -2.51 0.87
C SER A 108 10.05 -2.75 1.52
N LEU A 109 9.86 -3.95 2.08
CA LEU A 109 8.74 -4.27 3.00
C LEU A 109 9.00 -3.81 4.44
N GLY A 110 10.15 -3.20 4.71
CA GLY A 110 10.55 -2.74 6.03
C GLY A 110 11.06 -3.87 6.93
N THR A 111 11.18 -3.56 8.23
CA THR A 111 11.70 -4.48 9.26
C THR A 111 10.59 -5.18 10.06
N ASP A 112 9.34 -4.73 9.94
CA ASP A 112 8.22 -5.24 10.74
C ASP A 112 7.70 -6.57 10.17
N LEU A 113 7.59 -7.57 11.05
CA LEU A 113 7.14 -8.93 10.74
C LEU A 113 5.83 -9.27 11.47
N ASN A 114 5.20 -8.33 12.15
CA ASN A 114 4.05 -8.58 13.00
C ASN A 114 2.69 -8.40 12.29
N ASP A 115 2.68 -7.80 11.10
CA ASP A 115 1.47 -7.53 10.30
C ASP A 115 1.51 -8.29 8.96
N LEU A 116 1.54 -9.62 9.06
CA LEU A 116 1.69 -10.51 7.90
C LEU A 116 0.35 -11.15 7.52
N GLU A 117 -0.43 -10.45 6.70
CA GLU A 117 -1.64 -11.01 6.09
C GLU A 117 -1.35 -11.73 4.77
N ASN A 118 -1.83 -12.96 4.64
CA ASN A 118 -1.72 -13.76 3.41
C ASN A 118 -2.81 -13.41 2.38
N LYS A 119 -2.73 -12.21 1.80
CA LYS A 119 -3.63 -11.74 0.73
C LYS A 119 -3.03 -11.84 -0.67
N ASN A 120 -1.90 -12.54 -0.84
CA ASN A 120 -1.08 -12.54 -2.07
C ASN A 120 -0.49 -11.16 -2.41
N ASN A 121 -0.03 -10.40 -1.42
CA ASN A 121 0.45 -9.01 -1.58
C ASN A 121 1.60 -8.85 -2.60
N TYR A 122 2.43 -9.88 -2.82
CA TYR A 122 3.45 -9.87 -3.88
C TYR A 122 2.88 -9.62 -5.28
N VAL A 123 1.61 -9.95 -5.53
CA VAL A 123 0.93 -9.60 -6.80
C VAL A 123 0.80 -8.09 -6.94
N VAL A 124 0.42 -7.38 -5.87
CA VAL A 124 0.32 -5.91 -5.82
C VAL A 124 1.70 -5.29 -5.96
N TYR A 125 2.67 -5.76 -5.18
CA TYR A 125 4.03 -5.24 -5.18
C TYR A 125 4.68 -5.36 -6.56
N GLY A 126 4.64 -6.56 -7.18
CA GLY A 126 5.19 -6.76 -8.51
C GLY A 126 4.50 -5.93 -9.59
N ALA A 127 3.19 -5.72 -9.51
CA ALA A 127 2.45 -4.90 -10.47
C ALA A 127 2.82 -3.41 -10.35
N ILE A 128 2.87 -2.89 -9.12
CA ILE A 128 3.27 -1.49 -8.87
C ILE A 128 4.73 -1.25 -9.21
N ASP A 129 5.64 -2.16 -8.87
CA ASP A 129 7.06 -1.99 -9.19
C ASP A 129 7.32 -2.05 -10.69
N LEU A 130 6.54 -2.87 -11.44
CA LEU A 130 6.57 -2.83 -12.89
C LEU A 130 6.09 -1.48 -13.42
N MET A 131 4.99 -0.95 -12.88
CA MET A 131 4.46 0.36 -13.29
C MET A 131 5.44 1.50 -12.97
N ASN A 132 6.04 1.50 -11.77
CA ASN A 132 7.09 2.44 -11.35
C ASN A 132 8.23 2.45 -12.38
N LEU A 133 8.74 1.26 -12.71
CA LEU A 133 9.87 1.12 -13.64
C LEU A 133 9.47 1.52 -15.06
N ALA A 134 8.30 1.10 -15.55
CA ALA A 134 7.81 1.47 -16.87
C ALA A 134 7.63 2.98 -17.03
N TYR A 135 7.10 3.67 -16.02
CA TYR A 135 6.99 5.13 -16.02
C TYR A 135 8.35 5.84 -15.96
N THR A 136 9.28 5.28 -15.18
CA THR A 136 10.63 5.85 -15.01
C THR A 136 11.44 5.70 -16.30
N ILE A 137 11.40 4.54 -16.96
CA ILE A 137 12.07 4.29 -18.25
C ILE A 137 11.45 5.14 -19.37
N ASN A 138 10.13 5.21 -19.43
CA ASN A 138 9.41 5.96 -20.47
C ASN A 138 9.16 7.43 -20.07
N SER A 139 9.89 7.96 -19.08
CA SER A 139 9.73 9.36 -18.64
C SER A 139 10.06 10.31 -19.80
N ASP A 140 9.26 11.38 -19.94
CA ASP A 140 9.39 12.32 -21.05
C ASP A 140 10.62 13.19 -20.73
N PRO A 141 11.57 13.44 -21.65
CA PRO A 141 12.69 14.36 -21.41
C PRO A 141 12.27 15.76 -20.95
N GLU A 142 11.01 16.18 -21.19
CA GLU A 142 10.46 17.45 -20.67
C GLU A 142 10.07 17.42 -19.17
N VAL A 143 9.83 16.23 -18.60
CA VAL A 143 9.65 16.06 -17.15
C VAL A 143 11.04 15.73 -16.62
N SER A 144 11.64 16.65 -15.85
CA SER A 144 13.03 16.61 -15.38
C SER A 144 13.65 15.21 -15.44
N GLU A 145 14.77 15.06 -16.17
CA GLU A 145 15.50 13.80 -16.46
C GLU A 145 15.81 12.91 -15.22
N ASN A 146 15.44 13.37 -14.02
CA ASN A 146 15.66 12.75 -12.72
C ASN A 146 14.39 12.32 -11.94
N LYS A 147 13.19 12.27 -12.54
CA LYS A 147 11.98 11.88 -11.79
C LYS A 147 11.85 10.36 -11.63
N VAL A 148 11.97 9.87 -10.40
CA VAL A 148 11.59 8.51 -9.99
C VAL A 148 10.09 8.45 -9.75
N TRP A 149 9.40 7.50 -10.38
CA TRP A 149 7.96 7.30 -10.17
C TRP A 149 7.72 6.24 -9.10
N LYS A 150 6.89 6.60 -8.10
CA LYS A 150 6.50 5.74 -6.98
C LYS A 150 4.99 5.79 -6.77
N PHE A 151 4.30 4.73 -7.16
CA PHE A 151 2.85 4.62 -7.03
C PHE A 151 2.43 3.96 -5.71
N SER A 152 1.26 4.36 -5.19
CA SER A 152 0.78 3.91 -3.89
C SER A 152 0.31 2.46 -3.90
N THR A 153 0.98 1.62 -3.13
CA THR A 153 0.48 0.26 -2.88
C THR A 153 -0.72 0.25 -1.93
N GLN A 154 -0.76 1.21 -0.99
CA GLN A 154 -1.82 1.31 0.00
C GLN A 154 -3.18 1.60 -0.65
N GLN A 155 -3.21 2.48 -1.66
CA GLN A 155 -4.44 2.77 -2.41
C GLN A 155 -5.01 1.51 -3.07
N LEU A 156 -4.18 0.71 -3.75
CA LEU A 156 -4.64 -0.52 -4.41
C LEU A 156 -5.18 -1.56 -3.43
N ILE A 157 -4.47 -1.76 -2.32
CA ILE A 157 -4.90 -2.67 -1.24
C ILE A 157 -6.25 -2.21 -0.70
N SER A 158 -6.36 -0.91 -0.46
CA SER A 158 -7.56 -0.27 0.05
C SER A 158 -8.75 -0.34 -0.91
N ALA A 159 -8.55 -0.05 -2.18
CA ALA A 159 -9.61 0.05 -3.17
C ALA A 159 -10.16 -1.31 -3.60
N LEU A 160 -9.29 -2.31 -3.75
CA LEU A 160 -9.72 -3.65 -4.19
C LEU A 160 -10.38 -4.44 -3.07
N ASN A 161 -9.90 -4.31 -1.82
CA ASN A 161 -10.41 -4.99 -0.63
C ASN A 161 -10.90 -6.43 -0.88
N VAL A 162 -10.01 -7.25 -1.48
CA VAL A 162 -10.30 -8.64 -1.81
C VAL A 162 -9.63 -9.58 -0.82
N GLU A 163 -10.17 -10.78 -0.66
CA GLU A 163 -9.53 -11.84 0.11
C GLU A 163 -8.14 -12.19 -0.47
N ARG A 164 -7.99 -12.20 -1.81
CA ARG A 164 -6.73 -12.51 -2.50
C ARG A 164 -6.56 -11.75 -3.80
N TYR A 165 -5.38 -11.18 -4.01
CA TYR A 165 -5.05 -10.44 -5.23
C TYR A 165 -4.76 -11.36 -6.42
N ASP A 166 -5.28 -10.95 -7.58
CA ASP A 166 -5.04 -11.57 -8.89
C ASP A 166 -4.59 -10.51 -9.90
N ILE A 167 -3.53 -10.82 -10.65
CA ILE A 167 -2.88 -9.86 -11.55
C ILE A 167 -3.83 -9.32 -12.63
N LYS A 168 -4.80 -10.10 -13.11
CA LYS A 168 -5.74 -9.62 -14.15
C LYS A 168 -6.64 -8.51 -13.61
N LYS A 169 -7.13 -8.66 -12.37
CA LYS A 169 -7.93 -7.63 -11.70
C LYS A 169 -7.12 -6.36 -11.47
N LEU A 170 -5.86 -6.50 -11.05
CA LEU A 170 -4.96 -5.36 -10.85
C LEU A 170 -4.67 -4.62 -12.15
N ILE A 171 -4.32 -5.33 -13.23
CA ILE A 171 -4.08 -4.72 -14.54
C ILE A 171 -5.33 -3.96 -15.01
N ASN A 172 -6.52 -4.54 -14.86
CA ASN A 172 -7.76 -3.86 -15.20
C ASN A 172 -7.95 -2.59 -14.37
N PHE A 173 -7.72 -2.65 -13.05
CA PHE A 173 -7.81 -1.48 -12.17
C PHE A 173 -6.84 -0.37 -12.58
N LEU A 174 -5.58 -0.71 -12.89
CA LEU A 174 -4.58 0.25 -13.36
C LEU A 174 -4.94 0.86 -14.73
N GLN A 175 -5.72 0.16 -15.56
CA GLN A 175 -6.23 0.70 -16.81
C GLN A 175 -7.42 1.63 -16.60
N THR A 176 -8.40 1.22 -15.80
CA THR A 176 -9.71 1.90 -15.71
C THR A 176 -9.77 2.97 -14.62
N GLU A 177 -9.23 2.69 -13.44
CA GLU A 177 -9.29 3.59 -12.29
C GLU A 177 -7.97 4.34 -12.08
N GLY A 178 -6.84 3.70 -12.40
CA GLY A 178 -5.50 4.26 -12.19
C GLY A 178 -5.09 4.26 -10.72
N VAL A 179 -3.86 4.71 -10.45
CA VAL A 179 -3.28 4.75 -9.11
C VAL A 179 -2.49 6.03 -8.91
N CYS A 180 -2.50 6.56 -7.70
CA CYS A 180 -1.78 7.76 -7.33
C CYS A 180 -0.29 7.51 -7.08
N LEU A 181 0.48 8.59 -7.10
CA LEU A 181 1.81 8.58 -6.49
C LEU A 181 1.67 8.34 -4.98
N GLU A 182 2.61 7.59 -4.40
CA GLU A 182 2.64 7.25 -2.96
C GLU A 182 2.60 8.52 -2.12
N ASP A 183 3.50 9.47 -2.41
CA ASP A 183 3.64 10.73 -1.71
C ASP A 183 2.38 11.59 -1.85
N GLU A 184 1.71 11.56 -3.01
CA GLU A 184 0.46 12.27 -3.23
C GLU A 184 -0.69 11.62 -2.46
N PHE A 185 -0.82 10.30 -2.49
CA PHE A 185 -1.87 9.55 -1.80
C PHE A 185 -1.77 9.71 -0.28
N VAL A 186 -0.56 9.65 0.27
CA VAL A 186 -0.29 9.86 1.70
C VAL A 186 -0.75 11.25 2.17
N ASN A 187 -0.73 12.25 1.30
CA ASN A 187 -1.11 13.62 1.64
C ASN A 187 -2.55 13.97 1.25
N GLN A 188 -3.05 13.41 0.14
CA GLN A 188 -4.30 13.80 -0.51
C GLN A 188 -5.38 12.71 -0.50
N GLY A 189 -5.07 11.51 -0.02
CA GLY A 189 -5.99 10.37 -0.05
C GLY A 189 -6.42 10.05 -1.47
N GLU A 190 -7.67 9.64 -1.68
CA GLU A 190 -8.19 9.32 -3.02
C GLU A 190 -8.24 10.49 -4.01
N SER A 191 -8.04 11.72 -3.53
CA SER A 191 -8.11 12.93 -4.36
C SER A 191 -6.81 13.26 -5.11
N CYS A 192 -5.77 12.46 -4.95
CA CYS A 192 -4.51 12.60 -5.70
C CYS A 192 -4.70 12.37 -7.20
N ARG A 193 -3.71 12.80 -7.99
CA ARG A 193 -3.71 12.56 -9.43
C ARG A 193 -3.50 11.06 -9.67
N ARG A 194 -4.41 10.45 -10.43
CA ARG A 194 -4.33 9.03 -10.79
C ARG A 194 -3.57 8.85 -12.11
N TYR A 195 -2.72 7.84 -12.15
CA TYR A 195 -1.91 7.50 -13.30
C TYR A 195 -2.32 6.11 -13.78
N HIS A 196 -2.36 5.93 -15.10
CA HIS A 196 -2.94 4.73 -15.71
C HIS A 196 -1.89 3.95 -16.50
N ILE A 197 -2.19 2.71 -16.80
CA ILE A 197 -1.50 1.99 -17.89
C ILE A 197 -2.43 1.92 -19.11
N LYS A 198 -1.86 1.97 -20.30
CA LYS A 198 -2.63 1.82 -21.54
C LYS A 198 -3.12 0.39 -21.71
N ALA A 199 -2.19 -0.55 -21.53
CA ALA A 199 -2.40 -1.97 -21.78
C ALA A 199 -1.56 -2.79 -20.82
N GLY A 200 -2.12 -3.92 -20.37
CA GLY A 200 -1.36 -5.03 -19.81
C GLY A 200 -1.51 -6.26 -20.71
N VAL A 201 -0.42 -6.70 -21.33
CA VAL A 201 -0.44 -7.83 -22.29
C VAL A 201 0.22 -9.04 -21.66
N ARG A 202 -0.55 -10.13 -21.56
CA ARG A 202 -0.04 -11.41 -21.10
C ARG A 202 0.78 -12.09 -22.19
N LEU A 203 1.96 -12.59 -21.85
CA LEU A 203 2.74 -13.43 -22.75
C LEU A 203 2.08 -14.81 -22.86
N MET A 204 1.67 -15.19 -24.09
CA MET A 204 0.87 -16.40 -24.34
C MET A 204 1.73 -17.64 -24.58
N LYS A 205 2.90 -17.47 -25.21
CA LYS A 205 3.91 -18.53 -25.40
C LYS A 205 5.03 -18.30 -24.41
N LEU A 206 5.34 -19.33 -23.64
CA LEU A 206 6.16 -19.19 -22.44
C LEU A 206 7.38 -20.12 -22.53
N ASN A 207 8.15 -19.98 -23.60
CA ASN A 207 9.51 -20.52 -23.61
C ASN A 207 10.49 -19.41 -23.18
N ASN A 208 11.73 -19.78 -22.84
CA ASN A 208 12.73 -18.84 -22.36
C ASN A 208 13.15 -17.81 -23.42
N GLN A 209 13.06 -18.15 -24.71
CA GLN A 209 13.44 -17.25 -25.81
C GLN A 209 12.38 -16.16 -26.01
N ASP A 210 11.10 -16.51 -26.06
CA ASP A 210 9.98 -15.57 -26.15
C ASP A 210 10.00 -14.60 -24.96
N LEU A 211 10.33 -15.12 -23.76
CA LEU A 211 10.48 -14.30 -22.57
C LEU A 211 11.70 -13.36 -22.68
N ALA A 212 12.84 -13.85 -23.16
CA ALA A 212 14.02 -13.03 -23.39
C ALA A 212 13.74 -11.91 -24.39
N ASP A 213 13.06 -12.22 -25.50
CA ASP A 213 12.70 -11.25 -26.54
C ASP A 213 11.66 -10.23 -26.03
N ALA A 214 10.74 -10.64 -25.17
CA ALA A 214 9.83 -9.71 -24.51
C ALA A 214 10.58 -8.78 -23.55
N VAL A 215 11.52 -9.30 -22.75
CA VAL A 215 12.36 -8.50 -21.84
C VAL A 215 13.25 -7.52 -22.61
N LYS A 216 13.74 -7.87 -23.81
CA LYS A 216 14.49 -6.93 -24.67
C LYS A 216 13.70 -5.65 -24.98
N ASN A 217 12.37 -5.73 -25.04
CA ASN A 217 11.48 -4.60 -25.33
C ASN A 217 11.02 -3.83 -24.07
N GLY A 218 11.26 -4.36 -22.87
CA GLY A 218 10.92 -3.70 -21.62
C GLY A 218 10.80 -4.67 -20.44
N PRO A 219 10.76 -4.17 -19.20
CA PRO A 219 10.60 -5.00 -18.02
C PRO A 219 9.24 -5.72 -18.01
N MET A 220 9.18 -6.85 -17.30
CA MET A 220 7.96 -7.68 -17.23
C MET A 220 7.59 -8.05 -15.80
N TYR A 221 6.30 -8.09 -15.51
CA TYR A 221 5.79 -8.72 -14.29
C TYR A 221 5.90 -10.23 -14.44
N VAL A 222 6.33 -10.93 -13.39
CA VAL A 222 6.43 -12.39 -13.36
C VAL A 222 5.95 -12.98 -12.04
N GLN A 223 5.37 -14.18 -12.09
CA GLN A 223 5.12 -15.03 -10.92
C GLN A 223 6.05 -16.24 -10.95
N LEU A 224 6.64 -16.58 -9.82
CA LEU A 224 7.79 -17.48 -9.73
C LEU A 224 7.56 -18.55 -8.65
N ALA A 225 7.91 -19.81 -8.96
CA ALA A 225 7.96 -20.91 -7.99
C ALA A 225 9.35 -20.99 -7.36
N LEU A 226 9.69 -20.03 -6.50
CA LEU A 226 10.94 -20.01 -5.76
C LEU A 226 10.76 -20.71 -4.42
N ASP A 227 11.75 -21.49 -4.00
CA ASP A 227 11.75 -21.98 -2.63
C ASP A 227 11.84 -20.78 -1.67
N PRO A 228 10.84 -20.54 -0.80
CA PRO A 228 10.79 -19.36 0.05
C PRO A 228 12.01 -19.23 0.94
N LEU A 229 12.55 -20.35 1.44
CA LEU A 229 13.68 -20.37 2.35
C LEU A 229 14.97 -19.93 1.64
N TYR A 230 15.22 -20.44 0.43
CA TYR A 230 16.36 -19.97 -0.36
C TYR A 230 16.18 -18.53 -0.81
N TYR A 231 14.96 -18.12 -1.15
CA TYR A 231 14.67 -16.73 -1.48
C TYR A 231 15.01 -15.80 -0.30
N GLN A 232 14.59 -16.17 0.91
CA GLN A 232 14.86 -15.40 2.13
C GLN A 232 16.35 -15.20 2.38
N PHE A 233 17.17 -16.21 2.10
CA PHE A 233 18.60 -16.17 2.37
C PHE A 233 19.44 -15.61 1.23
N TYR A 234 18.93 -15.68 -0.01
CA TYR A 234 19.65 -15.20 -1.19
C TYR A 234 19.97 -13.71 -1.10
N THR A 235 21.17 -13.32 -1.54
CA THR A 235 21.57 -11.92 -1.69
C THR A 235 22.20 -11.71 -3.06
N ALA A 236 22.20 -10.47 -3.56
CA ALA A 236 22.87 -10.15 -4.83
C ALA A 236 24.40 -10.32 -4.78
N THR A 237 24.98 -10.54 -3.60
CA THR A 237 26.41 -10.83 -3.41
C THR A 237 26.73 -12.33 -3.39
N CYS A 238 25.72 -13.20 -3.45
CA CYS A 238 25.92 -14.64 -3.64
C CYS A 238 26.74 -14.92 -4.90
N GLU A 239 27.63 -15.91 -4.82
CA GLU A 239 28.52 -16.22 -5.93
C GLU A 239 27.77 -16.88 -7.11
N ASP A 240 26.73 -17.67 -6.82
CA ASP A 240 25.88 -18.32 -7.82
C ASP A 240 24.46 -17.72 -7.83
N PRO A 241 23.82 -17.64 -9.01
CA PRO A 241 22.37 -17.41 -9.10
C PRO A 241 21.60 -18.49 -8.35
N MET A 242 20.43 -18.14 -7.80
CA MET A 242 19.55 -19.04 -7.06
C MET A 242 19.12 -20.24 -7.91
N LYS A 243 19.22 -21.45 -7.33
CA LYS A 243 18.93 -22.75 -7.98
C LYS A 243 17.85 -23.59 -7.27
N ALA A 244 17.21 -23.08 -6.20
CA ALA A 244 16.17 -23.78 -5.45
C ALA A 244 14.72 -23.34 -5.74
N ALA A 245 13.92 -24.25 -6.28
CA ALA A 245 12.57 -23.98 -6.77
C ALA A 245 11.61 -24.69 -5.85
N TYR A 246 10.41 -24.11 -5.69
CA TYR A 246 9.44 -24.67 -4.78
C TYR A 246 8.86 -25.97 -5.34
N TYR A 247 9.19 -27.07 -4.66
CA TYR A 247 8.64 -28.40 -4.92
C TYR A 247 8.08 -28.96 -3.62
N ASN A 248 6.76 -28.92 -3.44
CA ASN A 248 6.13 -29.49 -2.26
C ASN A 248 5.96 -31.01 -2.45
N ALA A 249 6.83 -31.79 -1.80
CA ALA A 249 6.82 -33.26 -1.87
C ALA A 249 5.57 -33.93 -1.25
N LYS A 250 4.77 -33.19 -0.46
CA LYS A 250 3.49 -33.66 0.10
C LYS A 250 2.31 -33.44 -0.85
N LEU A 251 2.52 -32.75 -1.96
CA LEU A 251 1.54 -32.57 -3.02
C LEU A 251 1.88 -33.49 -4.21
N PRO A 252 0.89 -34.02 -4.94
CA PRO A 252 1.17 -34.86 -6.11
C PRO A 252 1.98 -34.10 -7.18
N LYS A 253 2.70 -34.85 -8.04
CA LYS A 253 3.76 -34.41 -8.99
C LYS A 253 3.37 -33.27 -9.96
N ASP A 254 2.12 -32.87 -9.95
CA ASP A 254 1.42 -31.89 -10.79
C ASP A 254 1.16 -30.52 -10.10
N LYS A 255 1.69 -30.27 -8.89
CA LYS A 255 1.41 -29.03 -8.12
C LYS A 255 2.64 -28.19 -7.74
N THR A 256 3.43 -27.76 -8.71
CA THR A 256 4.25 -26.55 -8.52
C THR A 256 3.32 -25.32 -8.59
N ARG A 257 3.38 -24.45 -7.57
CA ARG A 257 2.65 -23.16 -7.53
C ARG A 257 3.65 -22.01 -7.58
N PRO A 258 3.26 -20.83 -8.10
CA PRO A 258 4.02 -19.63 -7.81
C PRO A 258 3.98 -19.37 -6.30
N THR A 259 5.11 -18.95 -5.75
CA THR A 259 5.28 -18.56 -4.34
C THR A 259 5.57 -17.07 -4.22
N LEU A 260 6.11 -16.43 -5.25
CA LEU A 260 6.49 -15.01 -5.24
C LEU A 260 6.12 -14.34 -6.57
N ALA A 261 6.04 -13.01 -6.57
CA ALA A 261 5.87 -12.21 -7.77
C ALA A 261 6.74 -10.95 -7.71
N GLY A 262 7.19 -10.49 -8.87
CA GLY A 262 8.09 -9.35 -8.99
C GLY A 262 8.27 -8.90 -10.43
N VAL A 263 9.36 -8.17 -10.68
CA VAL A 263 9.67 -7.56 -11.97
C VAL A 263 10.93 -8.18 -12.56
N LEU A 264 10.79 -8.85 -13.69
CA LEU A 264 11.89 -9.33 -14.52
C LEU A 264 12.47 -8.15 -15.31
N THR A 265 13.71 -7.78 -15.01
CA THR A 265 14.36 -6.57 -15.53
C THR A 265 15.50 -6.87 -16.49
N GLY A 266 15.96 -8.12 -16.56
CA GLY A 266 17.11 -8.45 -17.38
C GLY A 266 17.51 -9.92 -17.37
N PHE A 267 18.60 -10.20 -18.07
CA PHE A 267 19.28 -11.50 -18.11
C PHE A 267 20.73 -11.37 -18.61
N ASP A 268 21.55 -12.37 -18.33
CA ASP A 268 22.86 -12.57 -18.96
C ASP A 268 23.02 -14.02 -19.40
N PHE A 269 23.10 -14.24 -20.71
CA PHE A 269 23.30 -15.56 -21.33
C PHE A 269 24.57 -15.60 -22.19
N ARG A 270 25.53 -14.71 -21.93
CA ARG A 270 26.81 -14.71 -22.64
C ARG A 270 27.67 -15.92 -22.23
N PRO A 271 28.48 -16.47 -23.15
CA PRO A 271 29.40 -17.55 -22.82
C PRO A 271 30.38 -17.16 -21.73
N ASN A 272 30.81 -18.15 -20.95
CA ASN A 272 31.78 -18.00 -19.86
C ASN A 272 31.32 -17.07 -18.73
N GLN A 273 30.04 -16.72 -18.67
CA GLN A 273 29.39 -16.07 -17.53
C GLN A 273 28.45 -17.05 -16.84
N LYS A 274 28.14 -16.83 -15.57
CA LYS A 274 27.07 -17.56 -14.89
C LYS A 274 25.75 -17.07 -15.46
N HIS A 275 25.00 -17.93 -16.15
CA HIS A 275 23.74 -17.53 -16.77
C HIS A 275 22.69 -17.19 -15.70
N PHE A 276 21.95 -16.10 -15.88
CA PHE A 276 20.88 -15.72 -14.96
C PHE A 276 19.76 -14.91 -15.62
N TRP A 277 18.57 -14.98 -15.02
CA TRP A 277 17.53 -13.97 -15.08
C TRP A 277 17.70 -13.00 -13.91
N GLU A 278 17.46 -11.71 -14.14
CA GLU A 278 17.47 -10.67 -13.11
C GLU A 278 16.04 -10.28 -12.75
N VAL A 279 15.64 -10.52 -11.50
CA VAL A 279 14.30 -10.19 -10.99
C VAL A 279 14.39 -9.31 -9.75
N TYR A 280 13.57 -8.28 -9.67
CA TYR A 280 13.35 -7.49 -8.46
C TYR A 280 12.07 -7.94 -7.75
N ILE A 281 12.20 -8.29 -6.47
CA ILE A 281 11.10 -8.76 -5.62
C ILE A 281 11.26 -8.04 -4.28
N ARG A 282 10.22 -7.31 -3.82
CA ARG A 282 10.27 -6.61 -2.51
C ARG A 282 10.56 -7.57 -1.37
N ARG A 283 11.40 -7.15 -0.43
CA ARG A 283 11.82 -7.95 0.73
C ARG A 283 11.77 -7.15 2.02
N HIS A 284 11.67 -7.89 3.12
CA HIS A 284 12.03 -7.33 4.43
C HIS A 284 13.53 -7.09 4.49
N THR A 285 13.90 -5.99 5.13
CA THR A 285 15.28 -5.50 5.18
C THR A 285 15.81 -5.45 6.60
N THR A 286 17.11 -5.26 6.75
CA THR A 286 17.78 -5.17 8.05
C THR A 286 17.67 -3.77 8.68
N GLY A 287 17.31 -2.76 7.90
CA GLY A 287 17.25 -1.36 8.33
C GLY A 287 18.58 -0.62 8.17
N ASP A 288 19.60 -1.28 7.61
CA ASP A 288 20.92 -0.73 7.31
C ASP A 288 21.05 -0.56 5.80
N ALA A 289 21.00 0.68 5.33
CA ALA A 289 21.02 1.01 3.90
C ALA A 289 22.24 0.47 3.15
N THR A 290 23.37 0.25 3.83
CA THR A 290 24.57 -0.31 3.19
C THR A 290 24.47 -1.81 2.99
N LYS A 291 23.77 -2.51 3.89
CA LYS A 291 23.52 -3.96 3.83
C LYS A 291 22.32 -4.31 2.95
N ASP A 292 21.36 -3.40 2.87
CA ASP A 292 20.12 -3.58 2.13
C ASP A 292 20.25 -3.15 0.65
N ALA A 293 21.44 -2.69 0.22
CA ALA A 293 21.73 -2.40 -1.18
C ALA A 293 21.53 -3.65 -2.05
N PHE A 294 20.72 -3.54 -3.09
CA PHE A 294 20.27 -4.64 -3.95
C PHE A 294 19.57 -5.79 -3.21
N ALA A 295 19.05 -5.59 -2.00
CA ALA A 295 18.34 -6.65 -1.27
C ALA A 295 17.21 -7.27 -2.11
N ASN A 296 16.46 -6.42 -2.83
CA ASN A 296 15.36 -6.85 -3.70
C ASN A 296 15.81 -7.57 -4.97
N ARG A 297 17.09 -7.48 -5.36
CA ARG A 297 17.60 -8.06 -6.61
C ARG A 297 17.90 -9.54 -6.41
N VAL A 298 17.25 -10.37 -7.21
CA VAL A 298 17.37 -11.83 -7.19
C VAL A 298 17.85 -12.30 -8.55
N LEU A 299 19.02 -12.94 -8.60
CA LEU A 299 19.49 -13.60 -9.81
C LEU A 299 19.02 -15.03 -9.78
N LEU A 300 18.23 -15.42 -10.78
CA LEU A 300 17.68 -16.75 -10.90
C LEU A 300 18.45 -17.49 -11.97
N ASN A 301 18.95 -18.67 -11.65
CA ASN A 301 19.53 -19.52 -12.67
C ASN A 301 18.44 -19.91 -13.68
N PRO A 302 18.59 -19.80 -15.00
CA PRO A 302 17.59 -20.26 -15.96
C PRO A 302 17.50 -21.80 -16.05
N THR A 303 18.13 -22.53 -15.11
CA THR A 303 18.89 -23.77 -15.30
C THR A 303 18.28 -24.77 -16.24
N ILE A 304 19.06 -25.18 -17.24
CA ILE A 304 19.00 -26.56 -17.72
C ILE A 304 20.41 -27.19 -17.66
N LYS A 305 21.48 -26.48 -17.24
CA LYS A 305 22.88 -26.99 -17.22
C LYS A 305 23.62 -26.82 -15.88
N ASP A 306 24.54 -27.74 -15.55
CA ASP A 306 25.45 -27.68 -14.39
C ASP A 306 26.61 -26.67 -14.59
N ALA A 307 27.52 -26.58 -13.62
CA ALA A 307 28.65 -25.65 -13.65
C ALA A 307 29.65 -25.96 -14.78
N GLU A 308 29.61 -27.18 -15.30
CA GLU A 308 30.40 -27.70 -16.40
C GLU A 308 29.68 -27.60 -17.76
N GLY A 309 28.44 -27.08 -17.78
CA GLY A 309 27.65 -26.87 -18.99
C GLY A 309 26.85 -28.09 -19.47
N ASN A 310 26.74 -29.16 -18.69
CA ASN A 310 25.97 -30.36 -19.02
C ASN A 310 24.51 -30.25 -18.56
N TYR A 311 23.57 -30.80 -19.32
CA TYR A 311 22.18 -30.72 -18.92
C TYR A 311 21.86 -31.49 -17.63
N LEU A 312 21.14 -30.87 -16.69
CA LEU A 312 20.64 -31.55 -15.51
C LEU A 312 19.53 -32.54 -15.90
N LEU A 313 19.62 -33.80 -15.45
CA LEU A 313 18.66 -34.86 -15.76
C LEU A 313 17.77 -35.21 -14.54
N ASP A 314 16.50 -35.54 -14.75
CA ASP A 314 15.58 -36.08 -13.76
C ASP A 314 15.88 -37.57 -13.46
N ALA A 315 15.15 -38.17 -12.51
CA ALA A 315 15.36 -39.56 -12.09
C ALA A 315 15.11 -40.56 -13.24
N GLU A 316 14.37 -40.13 -14.27
CA GLU A 316 14.03 -40.88 -15.46
C GLU A 316 14.98 -40.58 -16.65
N GLY A 317 16.06 -39.80 -16.43
CA GLY A 317 17.08 -39.49 -17.43
C GLY A 317 16.67 -38.45 -18.48
N LYS A 318 15.57 -37.73 -18.27
CA LYS A 318 15.12 -36.61 -19.12
C LYS A 318 15.68 -35.29 -18.59
N ARG A 319 15.80 -34.27 -19.45
CA ARG A 319 16.22 -32.92 -19.02
C ARG A 319 15.28 -32.41 -17.92
N LYS A 320 15.83 -31.99 -16.77
CA LYS A 320 15.07 -31.31 -15.73
C LYS A 320 14.42 -30.06 -16.32
N ARG A 321 13.17 -29.80 -15.94
CA ARG A 321 12.45 -28.57 -16.33
C ARG A 321 13.25 -27.34 -15.86
N PRO A 322 13.24 -26.24 -16.63
CA PRO A 322 13.97 -25.05 -16.25
C PRO A 322 13.55 -24.54 -14.88
N PHE A 323 14.55 -23.99 -14.22
CA PHE A 323 14.43 -23.41 -12.90
C PHE A 323 13.56 -22.14 -12.91
N ALA A 324 12.69 -22.06 -11.91
CA ALA A 324 11.62 -21.07 -11.75
C ALA A 324 10.61 -21.08 -12.90
N GLY A 325 9.33 -21.34 -12.58
CA GLY A 325 8.23 -21.26 -13.55
C GLY A 325 7.91 -19.83 -14.01
N ILE A 326 8.93 -19.01 -14.30
CA ILE A 326 8.83 -17.66 -14.89
C ILE A 326 7.91 -17.69 -16.12
N THR A 327 7.91 -18.84 -16.79
CA THR A 327 7.13 -19.22 -17.96
C THR A 327 5.67 -19.57 -17.70
N ALA A 328 5.02 -19.06 -16.65
CA ALA A 328 3.61 -19.39 -16.43
C ALA A 328 2.67 -18.20 -16.32
N THR A 329 3.16 -17.08 -15.78
CA THR A 329 2.40 -15.83 -15.70
C THR A 329 3.36 -14.66 -15.86
N ALA A 330 3.48 -14.15 -17.08
CA ALA A 330 4.25 -12.96 -17.40
C ALA A 330 3.38 -11.90 -18.09
N TYR A 331 3.50 -10.64 -17.66
CA TYR A 331 2.79 -9.50 -18.25
C TYR A 331 3.76 -8.38 -18.59
N SER A 332 3.58 -7.79 -19.76
CA SER A 332 4.15 -6.48 -20.09
C SER A 332 3.09 -5.41 -19.84
N VAL A 333 3.53 -4.19 -19.52
CA VAL A 333 2.66 -3.02 -19.46
C VAL A 333 3.13 -1.97 -20.44
N THR A 334 2.19 -1.23 -21.01
CA THR A 334 2.47 -0.10 -21.90
C THR A 334 2.00 1.18 -21.25
N VAL A 335 2.86 2.19 -21.25
CA VAL A 335 2.57 3.55 -20.79
C VAL A 335 2.90 4.50 -21.94
N ASP A 336 2.01 5.44 -22.25
CA ASP A 336 2.26 6.46 -23.28
C ASP A 336 1.95 7.88 -22.77
N LYS A 337 2.32 8.90 -23.55
CA LYS A 337 2.14 10.33 -23.18
C LYS A 337 0.66 10.68 -22.95
N ALA A 338 -0.26 10.07 -23.68
CA ALA A 338 -1.70 10.28 -23.49
C ALA A 338 -2.17 9.69 -22.14
N THR A 339 -1.67 8.50 -21.78
CA THR A 339 -1.99 7.80 -20.54
C THR A 339 -1.43 8.51 -19.30
N LYS A 340 -0.26 9.16 -19.42
CA LYS A 340 0.27 10.06 -18.38
C LYS A 340 -0.66 11.24 -18.09
N ASN A 341 -1.36 11.73 -19.11
CA ASN A 341 -2.27 12.87 -19.03
C ASN A 341 -3.72 12.49 -18.75
N LEU A 342 -4.08 11.19 -18.75
CA LEU A 342 -5.43 10.74 -18.39
C LEU A 342 -5.79 11.15 -16.95
N GLY A 343 -4.83 11.16 -16.03
CA GLY A 343 -5.03 11.67 -14.65
C GLY A 343 -5.40 13.14 -14.51
N ALA A 344 -5.16 13.93 -15.56
CA ALA A 344 -5.63 15.32 -15.62
C ALA A 344 -7.02 15.43 -16.28
N LYS A 345 -7.44 14.43 -17.07
CA LYS A 345 -8.79 14.38 -17.64
C LYS A 345 -9.78 13.93 -16.57
N GLY A 346 -10.85 14.68 -16.39
CA GLY A 346 -11.82 14.43 -15.33
C GLY A 346 -11.42 15.04 -13.97
N ARG A 347 -10.36 15.86 -13.93
CA ARG A 347 -9.99 16.64 -12.75
C ARG A 347 -10.25 18.12 -12.99
N VAL A 348 -10.96 18.74 -12.07
CA VAL A 348 -11.16 20.19 -12.02
C VAL A 348 -10.50 20.71 -10.74
N ASP A 349 -9.42 21.46 -10.87
CA ASP A 349 -8.82 22.20 -9.78
C ASP A 349 -9.38 23.63 -9.81
N MET A 350 -10.09 24.03 -8.77
CA MET A 350 -10.55 25.40 -8.60
C MET A 350 -9.46 26.16 -7.83
N PRO A 351 -8.64 26.99 -8.51
CA PRO A 351 -7.64 27.82 -7.84
C PRO A 351 -8.32 28.91 -7.02
N VAL A 352 -7.51 29.59 -6.20
CA VAL A 352 -7.94 30.82 -5.52
C VAL A 352 -8.31 31.85 -6.59
N ILE A 353 -9.54 32.36 -6.51
CA ILE A 353 -10.01 33.43 -7.37
C ILE A 353 -10.13 34.67 -6.49
N ALA A 354 -9.44 35.74 -6.86
CA ALA A 354 -9.55 36.99 -6.12
C ALA A 354 -11.02 37.45 -6.10
N GLU A 355 -11.49 37.99 -4.98
CA GLU A 355 -12.88 38.45 -4.84
C GLU A 355 -13.25 39.48 -5.93
N SER A 356 -12.26 40.24 -6.41
CA SER A 356 -12.36 41.18 -7.53
C SER A 356 -12.70 40.55 -8.88
N ASP A 357 -12.37 39.27 -9.06
CA ASP A 357 -12.52 38.54 -10.33
C ASP A 357 -13.84 37.75 -10.40
N LEU A 358 -14.61 37.72 -9.30
CA LEU A 358 -15.92 37.09 -9.23
C LEU A 358 -17.00 38.07 -9.76
N PRO A 359 -17.80 37.72 -10.78
CA PRO A 359 -18.79 38.62 -11.41
C PRO A 359 -19.90 39.20 -10.51
N ALA A 360 -19.96 38.81 -9.22
CA ALA A 360 -20.80 39.41 -8.19
C ALA A 360 -20.23 39.21 -6.76
N GLY A 361 -18.94 38.90 -6.64
CA GLY A 361 -18.25 38.67 -5.37
C GLY A 361 -18.59 37.38 -4.60
N ARG A 362 -19.50 36.50 -5.04
CA ARG A 362 -19.97 35.34 -4.24
C ARG A 362 -20.44 34.15 -5.09
N VAL A 363 -20.10 32.92 -4.68
CA VAL A 363 -20.77 31.69 -5.15
C VAL A 363 -21.87 31.31 -4.16
N THR A 364 -23.13 31.43 -4.59
CA THR A 364 -24.30 31.18 -3.74
C THR A 364 -25.21 30.08 -4.28
N ASP A 365 -25.05 29.65 -5.53
CA ASP A 365 -25.88 28.65 -6.21
C ASP A 365 -25.13 27.94 -7.35
N ASN A 366 -25.78 26.97 -8.00
CA ASN A 366 -25.18 26.23 -9.11
C ASN A 366 -24.80 27.12 -10.31
N ALA A 367 -25.55 28.20 -10.56
CA ALA A 367 -25.33 29.07 -11.70
C ALA A 367 -24.07 29.94 -11.51
N SER A 368 -23.93 30.53 -10.33
CA SER A 368 -22.74 31.28 -9.92
C SER A 368 -21.49 30.39 -9.91
N LEU A 369 -21.59 29.15 -9.41
CA LEU A 369 -20.48 28.19 -9.49
C LEU A 369 -20.10 27.86 -10.94
N LYS A 370 -21.07 27.56 -11.82
CA LYS A 370 -20.81 27.29 -13.25
C LYS A 370 -20.19 28.48 -13.97
N ASN A 371 -20.63 29.70 -13.67
CA ASN A 371 -20.05 30.90 -14.28
C ASN A 371 -18.58 31.08 -13.91
N VAL A 372 -18.23 30.79 -12.65
CA VAL A 372 -16.84 30.81 -12.18
C VAL A 372 -16.03 29.72 -12.88
N LEU A 373 -16.54 28.49 -12.96
CA LEU A 373 -15.84 27.39 -13.62
C LEU A 373 -15.58 27.66 -15.11
N LYS A 374 -16.50 28.33 -15.79
CA LYS A 374 -16.40 28.67 -17.22
C LYS A 374 -15.27 29.64 -17.57
N THR A 375 -14.66 30.30 -16.59
CA THR A 375 -13.45 31.12 -16.83
C THR A 375 -12.20 30.26 -16.97
N LEU A 376 -12.24 29.02 -16.47
CA LEU A 376 -11.08 28.12 -16.38
C LEU A 376 -11.26 26.84 -17.19
N TYR A 377 -12.49 26.37 -17.36
CA TYR A 377 -12.83 25.08 -17.94
C TYR A 377 -13.95 25.19 -18.97
N THR A 378 -13.94 24.31 -19.96
CA THR A 378 -15.03 24.13 -20.92
C THR A 378 -16.20 23.35 -20.30
N ASP A 379 -17.40 23.47 -20.87
CA ASP A 379 -18.58 22.71 -20.42
C ASP A 379 -18.33 21.18 -20.48
N GLU A 380 -17.62 20.70 -21.50
CA GLU A 380 -17.26 19.28 -21.66
C GLU A 380 -16.31 18.80 -20.54
N GLU A 381 -15.34 19.62 -20.13
CA GLU A 381 -14.42 19.29 -19.03
C GLU A 381 -15.13 19.26 -17.67
N ILE A 382 -16.07 20.20 -17.45
CA ILE A 382 -16.90 20.24 -16.24
C ILE A 382 -17.80 19.00 -16.17
N GLU A 383 -18.46 18.63 -17.27
CA GLU A 383 -19.33 17.45 -17.31
C GLU A 383 -18.54 16.15 -17.14
N ALA A 384 -17.33 16.06 -17.71
CA ALA A 384 -16.45 14.91 -17.59
C ALA A 384 -15.74 14.81 -16.23
N ALA A 385 -15.85 15.82 -15.35
CA ALA A 385 -15.15 15.86 -14.08
C ALA A 385 -15.64 14.76 -13.13
N THR A 386 -14.70 13.89 -12.74
CA THR A 386 -14.85 12.88 -11.69
C THR A 386 -14.23 13.31 -10.37
N THR A 387 -13.27 14.23 -10.41
CA THR A 387 -12.57 14.73 -9.24
C THR A 387 -12.57 16.25 -9.25
N VAL A 388 -13.02 16.87 -8.17
CA VAL A 388 -13.00 18.32 -8.00
C VAL A 388 -12.16 18.63 -6.77
N THR A 389 -11.16 19.50 -6.92
CA THR A 389 -10.41 20.04 -5.78
C THR A 389 -10.63 21.53 -5.67
N ILE A 390 -10.91 22.00 -4.45
CA ILE A 390 -11.18 23.39 -4.15
C ILE A 390 -10.04 23.90 -3.27
N SER A 391 -9.23 24.82 -3.81
CA SER A 391 -8.13 25.47 -3.10
C SER A 391 -8.57 26.88 -2.68
N SER A 392 -8.90 27.05 -1.39
CA SER A 392 -9.27 28.28 -0.65
C SER A 392 -10.31 29.29 -1.25
N ILE A 393 -11.10 29.87 -0.34
CA ILE A 393 -11.92 31.10 -0.41
C ILE A 393 -12.60 31.43 -1.77
N ILE A 394 -13.69 30.72 -2.06
CA ILE A 394 -14.78 31.29 -2.90
C ILE A 394 -16.09 31.40 -2.08
N PHE A 395 -16.09 30.86 -0.87
CA PHE A 395 -17.28 30.78 -0.01
C PHE A 395 -17.23 31.87 1.08
N PRO A 396 -18.22 32.77 1.13
CA PRO A 396 -18.24 33.85 2.11
C PRO A 396 -18.28 33.35 3.56
N LYS A 397 -17.58 34.04 4.48
CA LYS A 397 -17.64 33.80 5.95
C LYS A 397 -19.07 33.74 6.50
N ASP A 398 -19.98 34.50 5.88
CA ASP A 398 -21.38 34.65 6.29
C ASP A 398 -22.37 33.92 5.36
N ALA A 399 -21.89 33.26 4.31
CA ALA A 399 -22.78 32.59 3.38
C ALA A 399 -23.15 31.22 3.94
N THR A 400 -24.39 31.11 4.40
CA THR A 400 -25.13 29.86 4.21
C THR A 400 -24.89 29.42 2.76
N MET A 401 -24.32 28.22 2.54
CA MET A 401 -24.25 27.55 1.23
C MET A 401 -25.69 27.23 0.80
N SER A 402 -26.47 28.26 0.53
CA SER A 402 -27.89 28.15 0.27
C SER A 402 -28.04 27.79 -1.20
N ASN A 403 -27.92 26.47 -1.48
CA ASN A 403 -28.36 25.76 -2.68
C ASN A 403 -27.32 25.34 -3.73
N VAL A 404 -26.02 25.25 -3.41
CA VAL A 404 -25.07 24.57 -4.32
C VAL A 404 -25.20 23.06 -4.19
N ASN A 405 -25.44 22.38 -5.32
CA ASN A 405 -25.42 20.93 -5.45
C ASN A 405 -24.31 20.53 -6.42
N PHE A 406 -23.19 20.05 -5.87
CA PHE A 406 -22.02 19.67 -6.67
C PHE A 406 -22.33 18.60 -7.72
N LYS A 407 -23.27 17.68 -7.49
CA LYS A 407 -23.66 16.68 -8.48
C LYS A 407 -24.47 17.24 -9.65
N GLU A 408 -25.18 18.35 -9.46
CA GLU A 408 -25.85 19.05 -10.57
C GLU A 408 -24.87 19.87 -11.42
N VAL A 409 -23.74 20.26 -10.82
CA VAL A 409 -22.66 20.96 -11.53
C VAL A 409 -21.71 19.96 -12.20
N PHE A 410 -21.37 18.89 -11.50
CA PHE A 410 -20.44 17.83 -11.90
C PHE A 410 -21.17 16.47 -11.85
N PRO A 411 -21.85 16.06 -12.94
CA PRO A 411 -22.70 14.86 -12.95
C PRO A 411 -21.94 13.56 -12.66
N ASN A 412 -20.66 13.53 -13.00
CA ASN A 412 -19.79 12.36 -12.87
C ASN A 412 -18.90 12.40 -11.61
N LEU A 413 -19.16 13.33 -10.68
CA LEU A 413 -18.34 13.53 -9.48
C LEU A 413 -18.27 12.27 -8.61
N LYS A 414 -17.05 11.80 -8.40
CA LYS A 414 -16.69 10.70 -7.50
C LYS A 414 -15.93 11.20 -6.28
N ASP A 415 -15.08 12.21 -6.44
CA ASP A 415 -14.19 12.71 -5.38
C ASP A 415 -14.25 14.23 -5.29
N LEU A 416 -14.56 14.76 -4.10
CA LEU A 416 -14.52 16.18 -3.79
C LEU A 416 -13.47 16.42 -2.70
N ALA A 417 -12.47 17.25 -3.00
CA ALA A 417 -11.38 17.57 -2.10
C ALA A 417 -11.33 19.05 -1.76
N PHE A 418 -11.13 19.35 -0.49
CA PHE A 418 -10.81 20.68 0.00
C PHE A 418 -9.32 20.73 0.33
N ASP A 419 -8.61 21.51 -0.48
CA ASP A 419 -7.19 21.77 -0.29
C ASP A 419 -7.03 23.00 0.60
N VAL A 420 -6.57 22.77 1.83
CA VAL A 420 -6.39 23.80 2.85
C VAL A 420 -4.94 24.26 2.97
N THR A 421 -4.14 24.04 1.92
CA THR A 421 -2.76 24.53 1.85
C THR A 421 -2.73 26.06 1.90
N PRO A 422 -1.88 26.67 2.75
CA PRO A 422 -1.61 28.09 2.73
C PRO A 422 -1.20 28.58 1.34
N VAL A 423 -1.92 29.57 0.80
CA VAL A 423 -1.55 30.20 -0.49
C VAL A 423 -1.02 31.60 -0.21
N ILE A 424 0.12 31.93 -0.78
CA ILE A 424 0.61 33.32 -0.75
C ILE A 424 -0.02 34.05 -1.92
N ASP A 425 -0.73 35.14 -1.64
CA ASP A 425 -1.22 36.04 -2.67
C ASP A 425 -0.02 36.57 -3.46
N PRO A 426 0.06 36.31 -4.78
CA PRO A 426 1.18 36.74 -5.59
C PRO A 426 1.25 38.28 -5.77
N THR A 427 0.15 38.98 -5.50
CA THR A 427 -0.01 40.43 -5.66
C THR A 427 0.27 41.18 -4.36
N THR A 428 -0.26 40.69 -3.24
CA THR A 428 -0.12 41.35 -1.92
C THR A 428 1.01 40.76 -1.09
N GLY A 429 1.45 39.54 -1.38
CA GLY A 429 2.41 38.79 -0.56
C GLY A 429 1.82 38.28 0.76
N GLU A 430 0.53 38.51 1.01
CA GLU A 430 -0.15 38.05 2.21
C GLU A 430 -0.47 36.55 2.12
N THR A 431 -0.46 35.89 3.27
CA THR A 431 -0.82 34.48 3.38
C THR A 431 -2.34 34.36 3.45
N MET A 432 -2.96 33.92 2.34
CA MET A 432 -4.38 33.61 2.25
C MET A 432 -4.60 32.16 2.65
N ASN A 433 -5.08 31.94 3.88
CA ASN A 433 -5.34 30.60 4.40
C ASN A 433 -6.82 30.44 4.69
N MET A 434 -7.34 29.24 4.44
CA MET A 434 -8.50 28.78 5.18
C MET A 434 -8.01 28.42 6.59
N ASN A 435 -8.27 29.28 7.57
CA ASN A 435 -7.95 28.95 8.95
C ASN A 435 -8.88 27.83 9.44
N GLU A 436 -8.55 27.22 10.58
CA GLU A 436 -9.32 26.10 11.11
C GLU A 436 -10.79 26.45 11.40
N GLU A 437 -11.08 27.72 11.74
CA GLU A 437 -12.43 28.19 11.99
C GLU A 437 -13.24 28.34 10.70
N GLU A 438 -12.59 28.76 9.61
CA GLU A 438 -13.20 28.80 8.28
C GLU A 438 -13.46 27.38 7.75
N LEU A 439 -12.56 26.44 8.02
CA LEU A 439 -12.75 25.03 7.70
C LEU A 439 -13.88 24.41 8.52
N LEU A 440 -13.99 24.75 9.79
CA LEU A 440 -15.09 24.34 10.66
C LEU A 440 -16.42 24.95 10.21
N MET A 441 -16.41 26.24 9.83
CA MET A 441 -17.58 26.90 9.25
C MET A 441 -18.00 26.20 7.95
N LEU A 442 -17.07 25.82 7.08
CA LEU A 442 -17.37 25.05 5.88
C LEU A 442 -18.00 23.69 6.22
N LEU A 443 -17.46 22.98 7.21
CA LEU A 443 -18.03 21.71 7.71
C LEU A 443 -19.46 21.90 8.22
N LEU A 444 -19.70 22.92 9.05
CA LEU A 444 -21.03 23.29 9.56
C LEU A 444 -21.97 23.73 8.42
N MET A 445 -21.46 24.45 7.43
CA MET A 445 -22.22 24.87 6.24
C MET A 445 -22.61 23.67 5.39
N MET A 446 -21.74 22.66 5.23
CA MET A 446 -22.08 21.44 4.52
C MET A 446 -23.19 20.64 5.21
N GLN A 447 -23.33 20.71 6.54
CA GLN A 447 -24.48 20.11 7.24
C GLN A 447 -25.81 20.76 6.78
N SER A 448 -25.78 22.04 6.42
CA SER A 448 -26.96 22.80 5.98
C SER A 448 -27.30 22.57 4.49
N THR A 449 -26.35 22.09 3.69
CA THR A 449 -26.58 21.72 2.29
C THR A 449 -27.32 20.38 2.19
N LYS A 450 -28.20 20.23 1.19
CA LYS A 450 -28.99 19.00 0.98
C LYS A 450 -28.07 17.75 0.96
N PRO A 451 -28.25 16.75 1.84
CA PRO A 451 -27.35 15.60 1.96
C PRO A 451 -27.12 14.80 0.66
N GLN A 452 -28.08 14.87 -0.27
CA GLN A 452 -28.02 14.23 -1.59
C GLN A 452 -26.86 14.73 -2.47
N SER A 453 -26.40 15.97 -2.27
CA SER A 453 -25.30 16.57 -3.03
C SER A 453 -23.98 15.82 -2.90
N PHE A 454 -23.83 15.03 -1.83
CA PHE A 454 -22.61 14.29 -1.51
C PHE A 454 -22.83 12.78 -1.53
N GLU A 455 -23.95 12.31 -2.07
CA GLU A 455 -24.34 10.91 -1.92
C GLU A 455 -23.31 9.96 -2.56
N GLY A 456 -22.63 9.13 -1.78
CA GLY A 456 -21.69 8.12 -2.29
C GLY A 456 -20.37 8.65 -2.85
N ILE A 457 -20.06 9.95 -2.75
CA ILE A 457 -18.76 10.49 -3.16
C ILE A 457 -17.71 10.36 -2.05
N THR A 458 -16.43 10.36 -2.40
CA THR A 458 -15.34 10.59 -1.44
C THR A 458 -15.28 12.07 -1.11
N LEU A 459 -15.30 12.40 0.18
CA LEU A 459 -15.02 13.74 0.68
C LEU A 459 -13.64 13.74 1.34
N SER A 460 -12.75 14.60 0.84
CA SER A 460 -11.36 14.69 1.29
C SER A 460 -11.04 16.09 1.80
N PHE A 461 -10.33 16.18 2.92
CA PHE A 461 -9.69 17.40 3.40
C PHE A 461 -8.19 17.18 3.39
N VAL A 462 -7.43 18.01 2.68
CA VAL A 462 -6.03 17.70 2.34
C VAL A 462 -5.14 18.93 2.48
N THR A 463 -3.85 18.71 2.69
CA THR A 463 -2.81 19.73 2.54
C THR A 463 -1.81 19.22 1.50
N ARG A 464 -1.42 20.08 0.56
CA ARG A 464 -0.39 19.85 -0.46
C ARG A 464 1.00 20.31 0.01
N ASP A 465 1.11 20.90 1.19
CA ASP A 465 2.40 21.27 1.78
C ASP A 465 3.17 20.02 2.21
N THR A 466 4.17 19.63 1.42
CA THR A 466 5.07 18.51 1.68
C THR A 466 6.11 18.80 2.79
N THR A 467 6.18 20.04 3.30
CA THR A 467 7.25 20.46 4.24
C THR A 467 6.95 20.21 5.72
N GLY A 468 5.92 19.40 6.02
CA GLY A 468 5.47 19.20 7.39
C GLY A 468 4.69 20.44 7.82
N GLY A 469 3.40 20.43 7.49
CA GLY A 469 2.49 21.56 7.52
C GLY A 469 2.83 22.60 8.59
N ARG A 470 3.05 23.84 8.15
CA ARG A 470 2.89 24.98 9.06
C ARG A 470 1.51 24.84 9.70
N ARG A 471 1.52 24.77 11.04
CA ARG A 471 0.33 24.71 11.89
C ARG A 471 -0.71 25.69 11.35
N LEU A 472 -1.95 25.23 11.14
CA LEU A 472 -3.10 26.12 11.15
C LEU A 472 -3.07 26.79 12.53
N ALA A 473 -2.50 27.99 12.61
CA ALA A 473 -2.33 28.69 13.87
C ALA A 473 -3.71 29.24 14.24
N PRO A 474 -4.25 28.90 15.42
CA PRO A 474 -5.46 29.55 15.88
C PRO A 474 -5.13 31.00 16.25
N GLU A 475 -5.99 31.92 15.82
CA GLU A 475 -6.13 33.24 16.46
C GLU A 475 -6.89 33.13 17.80
N ASP A 476 -7.27 31.91 18.22
CA ASP A 476 -8.01 31.61 19.43
C ASP A 476 -7.07 31.22 20.59
N PRO A 477 -6.72 32.15 21.50
CA PRO A 477 -5.89 31.89 22.67
C PRO A 477 -6.60 31.06 23.76
N GLU A 478 -7.91 30.83 23.66
CA GLU A 478 -8.70 30.20 24.73
C GLU A 478 -8.69 28.67 24.68
N ASN A 479 -8.21 28.07 23.58
CA ASN A 479 -8.08 26.60 23.45
C ASN A 479 -9.43 25.86 23.66
N ASN A 480 -10.53 26.52 23.30
CA ASN A 480 -11.88 26.03 23.53
C ASN A 480 -12.12 24.69 22.78
N PRO A 481 -12.84 23.73 23.39
CA PRO A 481 -13.21 22.49 22.71
C PRO A 481 -14.10 22.76 21.51
N VAL A 482 -13.84 22.06 20.40
CA VAL A 482 -14.57 22.16 19.14
C VAL A 482 -15.33 20.88 18.89
N THR A 483 -16.61 20.97 18.51
CA THR A 483 -17.40 19.82 18.08
C THR A 483 -17.57 19.83 16.56
N ILE A 484 -17.18 18.73 15.92
CA ILE A 484 -17.40 18.45 14.50
C ILE A 484 -18.45 17.35 14.42
N ASP A 485 -19.67 17.73 14.06
CA ASP A 485 -20.78 16.80 13.85
C ASP A 485 -20.96 16.55 12.35
N MET A 486 -21.06 15.30 11.91
CA MET A 486 -21.33 14.95 10.51
C MET A 486 -22.60 14.11 10.39
N THR A 487 -23.50 14.23 11.36
CA THR A 487 -24.70 13.42 11.43
C THR A 487 -25.53 13.51 10.14
N GLY A 488 -25.81 12.36 9.53
CA GLY A 488 -26.68 12.25 8.34
C GLY A 488 -25.99 12.57 7.01
N PHE A 489 -24.67 12.79 6.98
CA PHE A 489 -23.95 13.02 5.73
C PHE A 489 -24.03 11.82 4.79
N GLY A 490 -24.24 12.10 3.49
CA GLY A 490 -24.44 11.09 2.46
C GLY A 490 -23.16 10.53 1.82
N VAL A 491 -21.97 10.93 2.27
CA VAL A 491 -20.69 10.57 1.64
C VAL A 491 -20.41 9.07 1.64
N GLY A 492 -19.72 8.59 0.60
CA GLY A 492 -19.27 7.21 0.46
C GLY A 492 -17.96 6.92 1.18
N ALA A 493 -17.06 7.90 1.24
CA ALA A 493 -15.81 7.81 1.99
C ALA A 493 -15.42 9.18 2.58
N LEU A 494 -14.73 9.16 3.71
CA LEU A 494 -14.21 10.35 4.38
C LEU A 494 -12.69 10.24 4.52
N PHE A 495 -11.96 11.22 4.00
CA PHE A 495 -10.52 11.33 4.14
C PHE A 495 -10.13 12.64 4.83
N ILE A 496 -9.32 12.54 5.88
CA ILE A 496 -8.72 13.69 6.57
C ILE A 496 -7.21 13.55 6.45
N GLY A 497 -6.57 14.49 5.78
CA GLY A 497 -5.13 14.51 5.55
C GLY A 497 -4.31 14.76 6.81
N LYS A 498 -2.99 14.69 6.64
CA LYS A 498 -2.02 14.83 7.72
C LYS A 498 -2.07 16.21 8.38
N ASN A 499 -1.81 16.23 9.70
CA ASN A 499 -1.71 17.44 10.52
C ASN A 499 -2.95 18.35 10.47
N LEU A 500 -4.10 17.82 10.06
CA LEU A 500 -5.38 18.54 10.09
C LEU A 500 -6.07 18.38 11.43
N PHE A 501 -6.72 19.45 11.88
CA PHE A 501 -7.42 19.48 13.17
C PHE A 501 -6.52 19.01 14.33
N ASN A 502 -5.30 19.50 14.44
CA ASN A 502 -4.31 18.95 15.41
C ASN A 502 -3.99 19.90 16.58
N VAL A 503 -4.61 21.09 16.64
CA VAL A 503 -4.26 22.14 17.61
C VAL A 503 -5.28 22.35 18.73
N LYS A 504 -6.59 22.21 18.47
CA LYS A 504 -7.67 22.35 19.47
C LYS A 504 -8.10 21.00 20.04
N LYS A 505 -8.94 21.00 21.08
CA LYS A 505 -9.57 19.76 21.59
C LYS A 505 -10.81 19.47 20.74
N TYR A 506 -10.85 18.34 20.03
CA TYR A 506 -11.99 18.01 19.16
C TYR A 506 -12.88 16.90 19.71
N THR A 507 -14.17 17.11 19.57
CA THR A 507 -15.20 16.08 19.64
C THR A 507 -15.71 15.81 18.23
N VAL A 508 -15.49 14.61 17.70
CA VAL A 508 -15.89 14.23 16.33
C VAL A 508 -17.07 13.26 16.40
N ILE A 509 -18.17 13.58 15.74
CA ILE A 509 -19.40 12.80 15.74
C ILE A 509 -19.75 12.41 14.30
N LEU A 510 -19.67 11.12 14.01
CA LEU A 510 -20.03 10.50 12.75
C LEU A 510 -21.25 9.61 13.00
N LYS A 511 -22.45 10.14 12.78
CA LYS A 511 -23.70 9.42 13.09
C LYS A 511 -24.64 9.32 11.90
N ASN A 512 -25.35 8.20 11.75
CA ASN A 512 -26.42 8.06 10.76
C ASN A 512 -25.99 8.30 9.30
N MET A 513 -24.72 8.04 8.95
CA MET A 513 -24.19 8.22 7.59
C MET A 513 -24.38 6.93 6.78
N LYS A 514 -25.58 6.76 6.22
CA LYS A 514 -26.05 5.48 5.63
C LYS A 514 -25.26 4.96 4.42
N LYS A 515 -24.42 5.79 3.80
CA LYS A 515 -23.63 5.44 2.62
C LYS A 515 -22.13 5.35 2.90
N LEU A 516 -21.68 5.71 4.10
CA LEU A 516 -20.27 5.77 4.43
C LEU A 516 -19.70 4.36 4.49
N GLN A 517 -18.68 4.09 3.67
CA GLN A 517 -18.00 2.80 3.54
C GLN A 517 -16.58 2.81 4.08
N ARG A 518 -15.94 3.97 4.11
CA ARG A 518 -14.53 4.10 4.50
C ARG A 518 -14.25 5.40 5.24
N ILE A 519 -13.44 5.31 6.30
CA ILE A 519 -12.85 6.45 6.99
C ILE A 519 -11.33 6.30 6.96
N THR A 520 -10.63 7.36 6.57
CA THR A 520 -9.16 7.39 6.59
C THR A 520 -8.68 8.70 7.21
N LEU A 521 -7.86 8.60 8.25
CA LEU A 521 -7.24 9.72 8.92
C LEU A 521 -5.72 9.66 8.74
N GLY A 522 -5.12 10.76 8.31
CA GLY A 522 -3.69 10.89 8.15
C GLY A 522 -2.95 11.05 9.48
N GLU A 523 -1.62 11.04 9.39
CA GLU A 523 -0.72 11.29 10.51
C GLU A 523 -1.05 12.60 11.27
N ASN A 524 -1.11 12.54 12.60
CA ASN A 524 -1.49 13.63 13.50
C ASN A 524 -2.87 14.26 13.21
N ALA A 525 -3.74 13.64 12.39
CA ALA A 525 -5.11 14.11 12.24
C ALA A 525 -5.83 14.01 13.60
N TYR A 526 -6.50 15.08 14.04
CA TYR A 526 -7.13 15.09 15.37
C TYR A 526 -6.15 14.77 16.51
N ALA A 527 -4.86 15.16 16.40
CA ALA A 527 -3.84 14.82 17.41
C ALA A 527 -4.24 15.15 18.85
N LYS A 528 -5.08 16.18 19.06
CA LYS A 528 -5.61 16.58 20.37
C LYS A 528 -7.11 16.31 20.54
N GLY A 529 -7.69 15.46 19.70
CA GLY A 529 -9.07 15.02 19.81
C GLY A 529 -9.32 14.32 21.15
N VAL A 530 -10.45 14.64 21.76
CA VAL A 530 -10.86 14.19 23.09
C VAL A 530 -12.03 13.21 23.03
N ARG A 531 -12.82 13.24 21.95
CA ARG A 531 -13.96 12.32 21.75
C ARG A 531 -14.14 11.95 20.29
N LEU A 532 -14.42 10.67 20.02
CA LEU A 532 -14.78 10.17 18.70
C LEU A 532 -16.01 9.25 18.80
N GLN A 533 -17.09 9.59 18.11
CA GLN A 533 -18.32 8.81 18.09
C GLN A 533 -18.61 8.35 16.66
N MET A 534 -18.70 7.04 16.46
CA MET A 534 -19.12 6.39 15.22
C MET A 534 -20.37 5.57 15.51
N GLU A 535 -21.53 6.04 15.04
CA GLU A 535 -22.83 5.43 15.37
C GLU A 535 -23.74 5.31 14.15
N ASP A 536 -24.44 4.18 13.98
CA ASP A 536 -25.42 3.96 12.92
C ASP A 536 -24.82 4.13 11.50
N LEU A 537 -23.69 3.47 11.24
CA LEU A 537 -22.95 3.50 9.96
C LEU A 537 -23.04 2.13 9.25
N PRO A 538 -24.21 1.76 8.70
CA PRO A 538 -24.51 0.38 8.29
C PRO A 538 -23.69 -0.14 7.10
N MET A 539 -23.04 0.74 6.33
CA MET A 539 -22.21 0.35 5.19
C MET A 539 -20.71 0.50 5.46
N LEU A 540 -20.32 0.91 6.69
CA LEU A 540 -18.91 1.19 7.01
C LEU A 540 -18.14 -0.13 7.05
N ARG A 541 -17.14 -0.26 6.17
CA ARG A 541 -16.32 -1.48 6.01
C ARG A 541 -14.90 -1.31 6.50
N ALA A 542 -14.32 -0.12 6.31
CA ALA A 542 -12.93 0.13 6.57
C ALA A 542 -12.68 1.40 7.41
N ILE A 543 -11.82 1.29 8.40
CA ILE A 543 -11.27 2.40 9.19
C ILE A 543 -9.75 2.31 9.12
N ASP A 544 -9.10 3.41 8.73
CA ASP A 544 -7.65 3.55 8.68
C ASP A 544 -7.22 4.79 9.47
N MET A 545 -6.44 4.59 10.53
CA MET A 545 -6.01 5.62 11.46
C MET A 545 -4.48 5.77 11.42
N GLY A 546 -4.01 6.86 10.81
CA GLY A 546 -2.60 7.14 10.64
C GLY A 546 -1.85 7.44 11.95
N VAL A 547 -0.51 7.46 11.89
CA VAL A 547 0.38 7.67 13.05
C VAL A 547 -0.08 8.85 13.90
N LYS A 548 -0.24 8.65 15.22
CA LYS A 548 -0.67 9.69 16.18
C LYS A 548 -2.00 10.38 15.84
N SER A 549 -2.83 9.82 14.96
CA SER A 549 -4.22 10.29 14.86
C SER A 549 -4.91 10.03 16.19
N PHE A 550 -5.45 11.08 16.82
CA PHE A 550 -5.86 11.05 18.23
C PHE A 550 -4.76 10.55 19.21
N GLY A 551 -3.50 10.99 19.05
CA GLY A 551 -2.38 10.52 19.89
C GLY A 551 -1.27 11.53 20.15
N GLY A 552 -1.59 12.83 20.13
CA GLY A 552 -0.63 13.92 20.30
C GLY A 552 -0.84 14.80 21.53
N MET A 553 -1.62 14.36 22.53
CA MET A 553 -1.77 15.10 23.79
C MET A 553 -0.64 14.80 24.78
N ASP A 554 -0.05 15.86 25.34
CA ASP A 554 0.96 15.75 26.42
C ASP A 554 0.35 15.32 27.77
N SER A 555 -0.94 15.60 27.97
CA SER A 555 -1.70 15.23 29.16
C SER A 555 -3.11 14.79 28.74
N ILE A 556 -3.50 13.60 29.18
CA ILE A 556 -4.74 12.94 28.78
C ILE A 556 -5.80 13.13 29.87
N ASP A 557 -6.97 13.62 29.45
CA ASP A 557 -8.14 13.77 30.32
C ASP A 557 -8.81 12.40 30.53
N GLU A 558 -9.26 12.12 31.76
CA GLU A 558 -9.90 10.85 32.10
C GLU A 558 -11.27 10.66 31.41
N ASN A 559 -11.85 11.76 30.93
CA ASN A 559 -13.13 11.75 30.22
C ASN A 559 -13.00 11.49 28.71
N ASN A 560 -11.78 11.34 28.19
CA ASN A 560 -11.59 11.08 26.76
C ASN A 560 -12.15 9.70 26.38
N ASP A 561 -13.10 9.69 25.43
CA ASP A 561 -13.86 8.49 25.07
C ASP A 561 -14.00 8.26 23.56
N VAL A 562 -14.03 6.99 23.17
CA VAL A 562 -14.38 6.54 21.82
C VAL A 562 -15.58 5.58 21.83
N ILE A 563 -16.48 5.76 20.88
CA ILE A 563 -17.71 4.97 20.75
C ILE A 563 -17.81 4.39 19.34
N PHE A 564 -17.94 3.07 19.25
CA PHE A 564 -18.24 2.32 18.04
C PHE A 564 -19.61 1.63 18.20
N LYS A 565 -20.62 2.01 17.43
CA LYS A 565 -21.97 1.49 17.63
C LYS A 565 -22.73 1.28 16.33
N ASP A 566 -23.39 0.15 16.20
CA ASP A 566 -24.23 -0.18 15.04
C ASP A 566 -23.39 -0.08 13.73
N LEU A 567 -22.33 -0.89 13.63
CA LEU A 567 -21.37 -0.95 12.51
C LEU A 567 -21.33 -2.36 11.86
N PRO A 568 -22.45 -2.87 11.32
CA PRO A 568 -22.63 -4.28 10.92
C PRO A 568 -21.88 -4.74 9.65
N GLU A 569 -21.21 -3.85 8.92
CA GLU A 569 -20.39 -4.23 7.75
C GLU A 569 -18.88 -4.03 8.01
N LEU A 570 -18.49 -3.64 9.21
CA LEU A 570 -17.10 -3.30 9.53
C LEU A 570 -16.25 -4.56 9.55
N ASN A 571 -15.22 -4.62 8.69
CA ASN A 571 -14.37 -5.79 8.57
C ASN A 571 -12.88 -5.48 8.47
N VAL A 572 -12.47 -4.22 8.30
CA VAL A 572 -11.06 -3.83 8.31
C VAL A 572 -10.86 -2.61 9.19
N VAL A 573 -10.01 -2.75 10.20
CA VAL A 573 -9.59 -1.65 11.07
C VAL A 573 -8.07 -1.65 11.20
N ILE A 574 -7.45 -0.55 10.80
CA ILE A 574 -5.99 -0.38 10.86
C ILE A 574 -5.71 0.82 11.76
N PHE A 575 -4.88 0.57 12.78
CA PHE A 575 -4.37 1.58 13.69
C PHE A 575 -2.85 1.64 13.57
N GLU A 576 -2.32 2.73 13.03
CA GLU A 576 -0.88 2.95 12.98
C GLU A 576 -0.32 3.35 14.36
N LYS A 577 1.00 3.49 14.44
CA LYS A 577 1.73 3.75 15.68
C LYS A 577 1.18 4.97 16.45
N ASN A 578 0.92 4.76 17.74
CA ASN A 578 0.41 5.75 18.69
C ASN A 578 -0.94 6.39 18.28
N SER A 579 -1.68 5.79 17.36
CA SER A 579 -3.04 6.23 17.07
C SER A 579 -3.96 5.89 18.25
N MET A 580 -5.00 6.69 18.46
CA MET A 580 -6.02 6.51 19.50
C MET A 580 -5.49 6.60 20.95
N ASP A 581 -4.23 7.00 21.15
CA ASP A 581 -3.58 7.08 22.46
C ASP A 581 -4.22 8.12 23.39
N ASN A 582 -4.99 9.08 22.87
CA ASN A 582 -5.70 10.06 23.70
C ASN A 582 -6.88 9.45 24.48
N PHE A 583 -7.38 8.26 24.13
CA PHE A 583 -8.60 7.72 24.71
C PHE A 583 -8.35 6.87 25.95
N VAL A 584 -9.10 7.16 27.01
CA VAL A 584 -9.04 6.47 28.30
C VAL A 584 -10.17 5.43 28.42
N SER A 585 -11.27 5.65 27.69
CA SER A 585 -12.39 4.72 27.63
C SER A 585 -12.83 4.44 26.20
N ALA A 586 -13.26 3.19 25.95
CA ALA A 586 -13.83 2.76 24.68
C ALA A 586 -15.12 1.97 24.92
N SER A 587 -16.09 2.14 24.03
CA SER A 587 -17.28 1.29 23.99
C SER A 587 -17.56 0.81 22.57
N ALA A 588 -17.93 -0.46 22.45
CA ALA A 588 -18.28 -1.08 21.19
C ALA A 588 -19.62 -1.81 21.34
N SER A 589 -20.54 -1.65 20.37
CA SER A 589 -21.76 -2.46 20.36
C SER A 589 -22.35 -2.69 18.98
N LYS A 590 -22.92 -3.88 18.76
CA LYS A 590 -23.53 -4.31 17.51
C LYS A 590 -22.59 -4.13 16.31
N ILE A 591 -21.44 -4.78 16.42
CA ILE A 591 -20.45 -4.90 15.36
C ILE A 591 -20.43 -6.38 15.02
N ASP A 592 -21.04 -6.75 13.89
CA ASP A 592 -21.20 -8.15 13.50
C ASP A 592 -20.57 -8.35 12.12
N THR A 593 -19.92 -9.49 11.89
CA THR A 593 -19.51 -9.89 10.55
C THR A 593 -20.70 -10.56 9.86
N VAL A 594 -21.60 -9.73 9.31
CA VAL A 594 -22.80 -10.25 8.63
C VAL A 594 -22.38 -11.14 7.45
N ALA A 595 -22.79 -12.41 7.50
CA ALA A 595 -22.86 -13.27 6.33
C ALA A 595 -23.77 -12.59 5.29
N GLN A 596 -23.20 -12.09 4.20
CA GLN A 596 -24.00 -11.56 3.10
C GLN A 596 -24.99 -12.64 2.66
N GLY A 597 -26.28 -12.31 2.70
CA GLY A 597 -27.41 -13.23 2.52
C GLY A 597 -27.58 -13.82 1.12
N THR A 598 -26.55 -14.45 0.56
CA THR A 598 -26.58 -15.14 -0.73
C THR A 598 -25.76 -16.44 -0.79
N GLY A 599 -25.19 -16.91 0.31
CA GLY A 599 -24.50 -18.22 0.35
C GLY A 599 -23.04 -18.21 -0.10
N GLU A 600 -22.33 -17.08 0.00
CA GLU A 600 -20.89 -16.99 -0.25
C GLU A 600 -20.17 -16.35 0.96
N THR A 601 -19.07 -17.00 1.37
CA THR A 601 -17.99 -16.62 2.32
C THR A 601 -18.17 -15.33 3.15
N THR A 602 -18.22 -15.48 4.48
CA THR A 602 -18.00 -14.39 5.44
C THR A 602 -16.61 -13.78 5.22
N ILE A 603 -16.54 -12.45 5.09
CA ILE A 603 -15.23 -11.75 5.08
C ILE A 603 -14.83 -11.60 6.55
N PRO A 604 -13.72 -12.23 7.00
CA PRO A 604 -13.30 -12.14 8.40
C PRO A 604 -12.91 -10.72 8.76
N MET A 605 -13.18 -10.33 10.00
CA MET A 605 -12.72 -9.05 10.52
C MET A 605 -11.20 -9.06 10.70
N VAL A 606 -10.56 -7.96 10.32
CA VAL A 606 -9.13 -7.70 10.44
C VAL A 606 -8.94 -6.47 11.30
N VAL A 607 -8.11 -6.60 12.33
CA VAL A 607 -7.73 -5.50 13.21
C VAL A 607 -6.22 -5.49 13.38
N ALA A 608 -5.56 -4.41 12.95
CA ALA A 608 -4.10 -4.23 13.04
C ALA A 608 -3.77 -3.00 13.91
N GLY A 609 -2.68 -3.07 14.69
CA GLY A 609 -2.19 -1.92 15.47
C GLY A 609 -1.63 -2.23 16.87
N VAL A 610 -0.43 -2.80 16.93
CA VAL A 610 0.18 -3.18 18.22
C VAL A 610 0.49 -1.97 19.13
N TYR A 611 0.72 -0.79 18.55
CA TYR A 611 1.12 0.41 19.29
C TYR A 611 0.03 1.48 19.38
N ALA A 612 -1.23 1.10 19.21
CA ALA A 612 -2.37 1.99 19.41
C ALA A 612 -3.05 1.74 20.76
N PHE A 613 -3.85 2.72 21.22
CA PHE A 613 -4.60 2.69 22.48
C PHE A 613 -3.72 2.51 23.73
N ASN A 614 -2.52 3.10 23.76
CA ASN A 614 -1.56 2.90 24.85
C ASN A 614 -2.05 3.39 26.23
N ASN A 615 -3.09 4.24 26.27
CA ASN A 615 -3.66 4.81 27.50
C ASN A 615 -5.07 4.31 27.82
N LEU A 616 -5.57 3.31 27.11
CA LEU A 616 -6.91 2.78 27.32
C LEU A 616 -7.01 2.10 28.70
N LYS A 617 -7.90 2.62 29.56
CA LYS A 617 -8.14 2.05 30.89
C LYS A 617 -9.38 1.17 30.91
N ASN A 618 -10.48 1.62 30.29
CA ASN A 618 -11.77 0.95 30.37
C ASN A 618 -12.30 0.59 28.99
N TYR A 619 -12.78 -0.63 28.82
CA TYR A 619 -13.48 -1.08 27.62
C TYR A 619 -14.79 -1.79 27.99
N ASN A 620 -15.85 -1.49 27.25
CA ASN A 620 -17.16 -2.14 27.38
C ASN A 620 -17.66 -2.58 25.99
N GLY A 621 -17.68 -3.89 25.76
CA GLY A 621 -18.20 -4.53 24.55
C GLY A 621 -19.60 -5.10 24.78
N ASN A 622 -20.48 -5.02 23.78
CA ASN A 622 -21.78 -5.69 23.79
C ASN A 622 -22.21 -6.06 22.37
N ASP A 623 -22.29 -7.35 22.06
CA ASP A 623 -22.64 -7.84 20.71
C ASP A 623 -21.61 -7.35 19.67
N VAL A 624 -20.35 -7.74 19.84
CA VAL A 624 -19.19 -7.29 19.06
C VAL A 624 -18.46 -8.51 18.52
N ASP A 625 -17.99 -8.44 17.28
CA ASP A 625 -17.15 -9.46 16.65
C ASP A 625 -15.92 -9.79 17.52
N ASP A 626 -15.67 -11.09 17.69
CA ASP A 626 -14.64 -11.62 18.59
C ASP A 626 -13.26 -10.99 18.32
N VAL A 627 -12.89 -10.72 17.07
CA VAL A 627 -11.56 -10.17 16.72
C VAL A 627 -11.41 -8.76 17.26
N PHE A 628 -12.43 -7.93 17.11
CA PHE A 628 -12.41 -6.53 17.57
C PHE A 628 -12.56 -6.44 19.07
N ASP A 629 -13.42 -7.27 19.65
CA ASP A 629 -13.65 -7.34 21.09
C ASP A 629 -12.38 -7.75 21.83
N VAL A 630 -11.71 -8.82 21.37
CA VAL A 630 -10.43 -9.29 21.92
C VAL A 630 -9.34 -8.23 21.76
N TYR A 631 -9.26 -7.55 20.62
CA TYR A 631 -8.27 -6.49 20.42
C TYR A 631 -8.43 -5.37 21.43
N LEU A 632 -9.63 -4.78 21.58
CA LEU A 632 -9.86 -3.65 22.51
C LEU A 632 -9.76 -4.09 23.97
N CYS A 633 -10.28 -5.27 24.30
CA CYS A 633 -10.16 -5.85 25.64
C CYS A 633 -8.69 -6.10 26.02
N GLY A 634 -7.86 -6.55 25.08
CA GLY A 634 -6.42 -6.73 25.27
C GLY A 634 -5.63 -5.42 25.45
N LYS A 635 -6.19 -4.28 25.03
CA LYS A 635 -5.63 -2.94 25.26
C LYS A 635 -6.05 -2.33 26.59
N ALA A 636 -7.27 -2.62 27.05
CA ALA A 636 -7.82 -2.02 28.25
C ALA A 636 -7.32 -2.71 29.53
N LYS A 637 -7.13 -1.93 30.60
CA LYS A 637 -6.84 -2.49 31.94
C LYS A 637 -8.06 -3.15 32.58
N ASN A 638 -9.23 -2.55 32.37
CA ASN A 638 -10.52 -3.01 32.86
C ASN A 638 -11.42 -3.31 31.67
N CYS A 639 -11.72 -4.58 31.45
CA CYS A 639 -12.59 -5.03 30.38
C CYS A 639 -13.90 -5.58 30.96
N GLY A 640 -15.04 -5.03 30.53
CA GLY A 640 -16.37 -5.53 30.87
C GLY A 640 -16.71 -6.75 30.02
N ASN A 641 -16.43 -7.96 30.53
CA ASN A 641 -16.75 -9.30 30.01
C ASN A 641 -16.72 -9.49 28.48
N PRO A 642 -15.66 -10.12 27.92
CA PRO A 642 -15.82 -10.91 26.72
C PRO A 642 -16.67 -12.14 27.08
N THR A 643 -17.72 -12.45 26.32
CA THR A 643 -18.29 -13.81 26.37
C THR A 643 -17.17 -14.78 26.01
N GLU A 644 -16.78 -15.66 26.94
CA GLU A 644 -15.82 -16.73 26.67
C GLU A 644 -16.24 -17.45 25.37
N PRO A 645 -15.32 -17.62 24.39
CA PRO A 645 -15.59 -18.53 23.29
C PRO A 645 -15.88 -19.92 23.89
N PRO A 646 -16.85 -20.68 23.36
CA PRO A 646 -17.08 -22.03 23.84
C PRO A 646 -15.77 -22.80 23.72
N THR A 647 -15.27 -23.27 24.87
CA THR A 647 -14.12 -24.17 24.93
C THR A 647 -14.43 -25.34 23.99
N PRO A 648 -13.55 -25.72 23.06
CA PRO A 648 -13.77 -26.91 22.26
C PRO A 648 -13.90 -28.07 23.24
N ASP A 649 -15.06 -28.73 23.25
CA ASP A 649 -15.28 -29.96 24.00
C ASP A 649 -14.07 -30.87 23.76
N PRO A 650 -13.33 -31.27 24.81
CA PRO A 650 -12.32 -32.30 24.65
C PRO A 650 -13.07 -33.59 24.32
N LYS A 651 -13.27 -33.86 23.03
CA LYS A 651 -13.86 -35.13 22.61
C LYS A 651 -12.90 -36.28 22.97
N PRO A 652 -13.45 -37.41 23.45
CA PRO A 652 -12.69 -38.56 23.94
C PRO A 652 -11.90 -39.30 22.86
#